data_AF-A0A7C4MTZ8-F1
#
_entry.id   AF-A0A7C4MTZ8-F1
#
_cell.length_a   1.000
_cell.length_b   1.000
_cell.length_c   1.000
_cell.angle_alpha   90.00
_cell.angle_beta   90.00
_cell.angle_gamma   90.00
#
_symmetry.space_group_name_H-M   'P 1'
#
loop_
_entity.id
_entity.type
_entity.pdbx_description
1 polymer ?
#
loop_
_entity_poly.entity_id
_entity_poly.type
_entity_poly.pdbx_seq_one_letter_code
_entity_poly.pdbx_strand_id
1 'polypeptide(L)'
;MPDYPLAELDRPIGFDPYRAWLGVRELRRPLNFYQLLLLPNGEEDLEVIHAAAAAQRASLLAHRHDALPEVWRQVRDELEEAIDTLIDPDRKAAYDLALQNAAATGAPAAMGSEMTERGTTLRCRRCRSPNPATRKFCAQCGLHLWEPCIRCNTICASGEKFCGACGVNIESAIAAEVERIESLFASIATMQAESRFDEAIDQLATISRIEHPRLVDWAKRAGEMIRQLAAQRDRRKITADEKLAEAQAMVARHDYLGALTLLRTVADALRTDAVRALIAECSDKIDEIESLEHDLQTAVASKRFEGVLPKIERLLSLKPDHALARQLAAQIQEHLCRGAEKLAAERQFEKALQWLEQVPSALRSEKLSSLVDRVAETAYMLYDLRNAPYIDDTLLDMAARCRKRMPDDEKLAKICAQMTARAAAARQPSYAPAAWAAAPAQTPFRMPVDWLWRLASVVPAETCDTAVLGQQPGGFLSAAGAALQVLGIGPVKINLLPADYHSVFGRMKQLMRFRGRSAWGIDVSRSGIKAIKLTPAEPPHAATIEAALSVPHRKPLNQAVNDAEEERLIDESLKQLFSSAAIGNDRVGVAFSSRWLLLRQFKLPPIDVHKLPALVEFESRVQVPIPLEELVWGFQTIDEFAAAPDDAKAAEKAAIPRREYEVVVAAVKRTLLTRLLARFQSMSVYVDAAQADSLALYNAVFVDRFERSEERAAASKSNGELRGHQGGNLLIVDIGADSSNVIACGPKLLWTRSLGVGGQSYTRALVQQFNLTFQQAEELKQQPFKAPLLYPIFKALAPVHGDLMEELGQCLDMLAKSFPDCVFSRMLVTGGGARLHGLLRMLRTGR
;
A
#
# COMPACT_ATOMS: atom_id res chain seq x y z
N MET A 1 -20.23 17.51 4.37
CA MET A 1 -20.06 18.92 4.77
C MET A 1 -18.72 19.36 4.22
N PRO A 2 -18.66 20.07 3.08
CA PRO A 2 -17.38 20.50 2.54
C PRO A 2 -17.14 21.98 2.87
N ASP A 3 -16.15 22.18 3.74
CA ASP A 3 -15.07 23.17 3.66
C ASP A 3 -15.39 24.54 3.04
N TYR A 4 -15.84 25.45 3.91
CA TYR A 4 -15.59 26.88 3.78
C TYR A 4 -14.08 27.15 3.81
N PRO A 5 -13.49 27.87 2.85
CA PRO A 5 -12.14 28.40 3.00
C PRO A 5 -12.18 29.56 4.00
N LEU A 6 -11.95 29.24 5.27
CA LEU A 6 -11.53 30.19 6.30
C LEU A 6 -10.16 30.77 5.94
N ALA A 7 -10.08 31.81 5.10
CA ALA A 7 -8.82 32.52 4.86
C ALA A 7 -8.90 34.02 4.52
N GLU A 8 -10.09 34.63 4.41
CA GLU A 8 -10.19 36.10 4.18
C GLU A 8 -10.82 36.90 5.33
N LEU A 9 -11.12 36.26 6.46
CA LEU A 9 -11.54 36.92 7.69
C LEU A 9 -10.55 36.63 8.83
N ASP A 10 -9.29 37.07 8.66
CA ASP A 10 -8.40 37.44 9.77
C ASP A 10 -7.07 38.07 9.30
N ARG A 11 -7.09 39.04 8.38
CA ARG A 11 -5.92 39.94 8.25
C ARG A 11 -6.11 41.10 9.22
N PRO A 12 -5.32 41.20 10.31
CA PRO A 12 -5.29 42.41 11.10
C PRO A 12 -4.89 43.56 10.17
N ILE A 13 -5.67 44.64 10.16
CA ILE A 13 -5.22 45.92 9.60
C ILE A 13 -3.90 46.25 10.34
N GLY A 14 -2.76 46.06 9.69
CA GLY A 14 -1.42 46.26 10.27
C GLY A 14 -0.48 45.05 10.37
N PHE A 15 -0.84 43.87 9.85
CA PHE A 15 0.10 42.73 9.78
C PHE A 15 1.11 42.89 8.64
N ASP A 16 2.37 43.18 8.99
CA ASP A 16 3.51 43.24 8.07
C ASP A 16 4.38 41.98 8.27
N PRO A 17 4.38 41.02 7.33
CA PRO A 17 5.04 39.74 7.52
C PRO A 17 6.58 39.87 7.63
N TYR A 18 7.18 40.89 7.04
CA TYR A 18 8.62 41.16 7.17
C TYR A 18 8.97 41.63 8.59
N ARG A 19 8.09 42.43 9.20
CA ARG A 19 8.26 42.85 10.59
C ARG A 19 7.95 41.72 11.57
N ALA A 20 6.91 40.94 11.29
CA ALA A 20 6.45 39.88 12.17
C ALA A 20 7.37 38.65 12.18
N TRP A 21 7.93 38.26 11.03
CA TRP A 21 8.69 37.01 10.89
C TRP A 21 10.19 37.21 10.74
N LEU A 22 10.62 38.32 10.12
CA LEU A 22 12.04 38.62 9.86
C LEU A 22 12.59 39.74 10.75
N GLY A 23 11.73 40.38 11.56
CA GLY A 23 12.11 41.46 12.47
C GLY A 23 12.47 42.79 11.79
N VAL A 24 12.19 42.94 10.50
CA VAL A 24 12.47 44.14 9.70
C VAL A 24 11.61 45.31 10.16
N ARG A 25 12.22 46.45 10.52
CA ARG A 25 11.51 47.60 11.11
C ARG A 25 11.32 48.75 10.12
N GLU A 26 11.93 48.65 8.95
CA GLU A 26 11.93 49.63 7.89
C GLU A 26 10.54 49.75 7.27
N LEU A 27 9.97 50.95 7.33
CA LEU A 27 8.62 51.25 6.82
C LEU A 27 8.60 51.60 5.33
N ARG A 28 9.76 51.86 4.72
CA ARG A 28 9.85 52.16 3.28
C ARG A 28 9.85 50.86 2.48
N ARG A 29 9.01 50.81 1.45
CA ARG A 29 8.92 49.72 0.48
C ARG A 29 9.26 50.26 -0.91
N PRO A 30 9.92 49.48 -1.78
CA PRO A 30 10.43 48.13 -1.54
C PRO A 30 11.64 48.10 -0.57
N LEU A 31 11.84 46.98 0.11
CA LEU A 31 13.05 46.74 0.90
C LEU A 31 14.22 46.42 -0.03
N ASN A 32 15.43 46.82 0.36
CA ASN A 32 16.63 46.34 -0.32
C ASN A 32 17.09 45.00 0.29
N PHE A 33 18.01 44.30 -0.39
CA PHE A 33 18.46 42.96 0.01
C PHE A 33 19.22 42.94 1.34
N TYR A 34 19.96 44.01 1.68
CA TYR A 34 20.61 44.13 2.99
C TYR A 34 19.60 44.30 4.13
N GLN A 35 18.53 45.06 3.91
CA GLN A 35 17.47 45.28 4.89
C GLN A 35 16.68 44.00 5.18
N LEU A 36 16.45 43.14 4.19
CA LEU A 36 15.83 41.82 4.40
C LEU A 36 16.67 40.90 5.30
N LEU A 37 17.99 41.08 5.27
CA LEU A 37 18.94 40.33 6.09
C LEU A 37 19.32 41.03 7.41
N LEU A 38 18.74 42.20 7.69
CA LEU A 38 19.09 43.08 8.83
C LEU A 38 20.58 43.46 8.87
N LEU A 39 21.19 43.63 7.69
CA LEU A 39 22.57 44.04 7.51
C LEU A 39 22.68 45.52 7.11
N PRO A 40 23.81 46.19 7.43
CA PRO A 40 24.11 47.49 6.85
C PRO A 40 24.29 47.39 5.33
N ASN A 41 23.87 48.43 4.60
CA ASN A 41 24.09 48.48 3.15
C ASN A 41 25.59 48.41 2.84
N GLY A 42 25.96 47.47 1.95
CA GLY A 42 27.35 47.30 1.52
C GLY A 42 28.21 46.49 2.50
N GLU A 43 27.62 45.64 3.36
CA GLU A 43 28.38 44.66 4.14
C GLU A 43 29.32 43.85 3.23
N GLU A 44 30.59 43.74 3.59
CA GLU A 44 31.63 43.09 2.79
C GLU A 44 32.03 41.72 3.36
N ASP A 45 31.77 41.47 4.65
CA ASP A 45 32.12 40.22 5.31
C ASP A 45 31.12 39.11 4.94
N LEU A 46 31.59 38.16 4.12
CA LEU A 46 30.80 37.03 3.64
C LEU A 46 30.36 36.09 4.78
N GLU A 47 31.14 35.94 5.84
CA GLU A 47 30.75 35.11 6.99
C GLU A 47 29.59 35.77 7.76
N VAL A 48 29.61 37.10 7.87
CA VAL A 48 28.49 37.87 8.46
C VAL A 48 27.23 37.75 7.61
N ILE A 49 27.35 37.82 6.28
CA ILE A 49 26.22 37.63 5.35
C ILE A 49 25.64 36.21 5.47
N HIS A 50 26.49 35.18 5.52
CA HIS A 50 26.04 33.80 5.69
C HIS A 50 25.36 33.56 7.04
N ALA A 51 25.89 34.13 8.12
CA ALA A 51 25.30 34.02 9.45
C ALA A 51 23.91 34.70 9.51
N ALA A 52 23.79 35.89 8.93
CA ALA A 52 22.51 36.60 8.82
C ALA A 52 21.49 35.84 7.96
N ALA A 53 21.92 35.26 6.84
CA ALA A 53 21.09 34.43 5.98
C ALA A 53 20.55 33.20 6.70
N ALA A 54 21.41 32.50 7.45
CA ALA A 54 21.01 31.35 8.25
C ALA A 54 20.00 31.74 9.35
N ALA A 55 20.23 32.88 10.03
CA ALA A 55 19.32 33.38 11.06
C ALA A 55 17.94 33.75 10.49
N GLN A 56 17.89 34.44 9.34
CA GLN A 56 16.62 34.83 8.71
C GLN A 56 15.84 33.64 8.15
N ARG A 57 16.53 32.66 7.54
CA ARG A 57 15.90 31.39 7.12
C ARG A 57 15.28 30.65 8.30
N ALA A 58 16.00 30.56 9.42
CA ALA A 58 15.51 29.91 10.63
C ALA A 58 14.30 30.65 11.22
N SER A 59 14.34 31.98 11.27
CA SER A 59 13.23 32.83 11.74
C SER A 59 11.99 32.65 10.87
N LEU A 60 12.15 32.63 9.55
CA LEU A 60 11.03 32.40 8.62
C LEU A 60 10.45 30.99 8.76
N LEU A 61 11.30 29.96 8.86
CA LEU A 61 10.87 28.57 9.02
C LEU A 61 10.07 28.33 10.31
N ALA A 62 10.38 29.06 11.39
CA ALA A 62 9.63 28.98 12.64
C ALA A 62 8.15 29.34 12.47
N HIS A 63 7.80 30.10 11.42
CA HIS A 63 6.43 30.53 11.13
C HIS A 63 5.76 29.75 9.98
N ARG A 64 6.39 28.69 9.46
CA ARG A 64 5.91 27.93 8.30
C ARG A 64 4.53 27.30 8.50
N HIS A 65 4.24 26.84 9.72
CA HIS A 65 3.00 26.13 10.02
C HIS A 65 1.86 27.05 10.46
N ASP A 66 2.18 28.27 10.91
CA ASP A 66 1.21 29.23 11.46
C ASP A 66 0.87 30.37 10.48
N ALA A 67 1.55 30.45 9.34
CA ALA A 67 1.37 31.49 8.32
C ALA A 67 0.46 31.04 7.17
N LEU A 68 -0.21 32.01 6.52
CA LEU A 68 -0.89 31.78 5.24
C LEU A 68 0.15 31.30 4.20
N PRO A 69 -0.05 30.12 3.56
CA PRO A 69 0.97 29.48 2.73
C PRO A 69 1.50 30.36 1.59
N GLU A 70 0.65 31.21 1.03
CA GLU A 70 0.99 32.10 -0.09
C GLU A 70 1.85 33.28 0.36
N VAL A 71 1.52 33.89 1.51
CA VAL A 71 2.29 35.01 2.08
C VAL A 71 3.64 34.53 2.57
N TRP A 72 3.69 33.35 3.21
CA TRP A 72 4.94 32.72 3.63
C TRP A 72 5.85 32.41 2.44
N ARG A 73 5.28 31.90 1.34
CA ARG A 73 6.02 31.59 0.12
C ARG A 73 6.60 32.84 -0.53
N GLN A 74 5.84 33.92 -0.60
CA GLN A 74 6.31 35.20 -1.13
C GLN A 74 7.53 35.72 -0.34
N VAL A 75 7.43 35.78 0.99
CA VAL A 75 8.54 36.28 1.84
C VAL A 75 9.77 35.37 1.74
N ARG A 76 9.56 34.06 1.63
CA ARG A 76 10.65 33.10 1.37
C ARG A 76 11.35 33.41 0.06
N ASP A 77 10.60 33.57 -1.03
CA ASP A 77 11.19 33.73 -2.36
C ASP A 77 12.00 35.05 -2.45
N GLU A 78 11.48 36.14 -1.87
CA GLU A 78 12.21 37.42 -1.77
C GLU A 78 13.46 37.33 -0.88
N LEU A 79 13.40 36.58 0.23
CA LEU A 79 14.55 36.36 1.12
C LEU A 79 15.63 35.53 0.42
N GLU A 80 15.25 34.47 -0.30
CA GLU A 80 16.19 33.63 -1.05
C GLU A 80 16.85 34.41 -2.20
N GLU A 81 16.09 35.25 -2.92
CA GLU A 81 16.67 36.12 -3.96
C GLU A 81 17.70 37.11 -3.39
N ALA A 82 17.42 37.68 -2.21
CA ALA A 82 18.35 38.56 -1.51
C ALA A 82 19.62 37.81 -1.09
N ILE A 83 19.48 36.61 -0.52
CA ILE A 83 20.61 35.76 -0.09
C ILE A 83 21.48 35.37 -1.29
N ASP A 84 20.87 34.86 -2.36
CA ASP A 84 21.58 34.43 -3.57
C ASP A 84 22.32 35.60 -4.24
N THR A 85 21.75 36.81 -4.18
CA THR A 85 22.40 38.00 -4.74
C THR A 85 23.56 38.49 -3.89
N LEU A 86 23.46 38.44 -2.55
CA LEU A 86 24.51 38.97 -1.66
C LEU A 86 25.66 37.98 -1.38
N ILE A 87 25.44 36.67 -1.56
CA ILE A 87 26.51 35.66 -1.43
C ILE A 87 27.37 35.60 -2.71
N ASP A 88 26.78 35.89 -3.88
CA ASP A 88 27.49 35.90 -5.16
C ASP A 88 28.25 37.24 -5.34
N PRO A 89 29.59 37.23 -5.45
CA PRO A 89 30.39 38.45 -5.51
C PRO A 89 30.05 39.37 -6.70
N ASP A 90 29.76 38.79 -7.87
CA ASP A 90 29.51 39.55 -9.10
C ASP A 90 28.11 40.17 -9.06
N ARG A 91 27.12 39.41 -8.59
CA ARG A 91 25.74 39.90 -8.43
C ARG A 91 25.66 40.95 -7.32
N LYS A 92 26.38 40.76 -6.22
CA LYS A 92 26.49 41.73 -5.13
C LYS A 92 27.11 43.04 -5.62
N ALA A 93 28.22 43.00 -6.35
CA ALA A 93 28.86 44.20 -6.88
C ALA A 93 27.94 44.99 -7.83
N ALA A 94 27.22 44.31 -8.72
CA ALA A 94 26.24 44.93 -9.59
C ALA A 94 25.07 45.56 -8.82
N TYR A 95 24.61 44.86 -7.78
CA TYR A 95 23.54 45.35 -6.90
C TYR A 95 23.97 46.57 -6.07
N ASP A 96 25.17 46.55 -5.49
CA ASP A 96 25.75 47.65 -4.72
C ASP A 96 25.92 48.90 -5.59
N LEU A 97 26.40 48.74 -6.83
CA LEU A 97 26.51 49.83 -7.78
C LEU A 97 25.13 50.43 -8.13
N ALA A 98 24.12 49.58 -8.34
CA ALA A 98 22.75 50.04 -8.58
C ALA A 98 22.18 50.80 -7.38
N LEU A 99 22.44 50.33 -6.16
CA LEU A 99 21.98 50.96 -4.92
C LEU A 99 22.69 52.31 -4.67
N GLN A 100 23.98 52.41 -4.96
CA GLN A 100 24.76 53.66 -4.91
C GLN A 100 24.24 54.68 -5.94
N ASN A 101 23.95 54.25 -7.16
CA ASN A 101 23.37 55.11 -8.21
C ASN A 101 21.95 55.59 -7.85
N ALA A 102 21.17 54.75 -7.16
CA ALA A 102 19.86 55.12 -6.63
C ALA A 102 19.94 56.10 -5.45
N ALA A 103 20.97 56.01 -4.60
CA ALA A 103 21.22 56.97 -3.53
C ALA A 103 21.75 58.32 -4.06
N ALA A 104 22.59 58.30 -5.11
CA ALA A 104 23.15 59.51 -5.75
C ALA A 104 22.11 60.35 -6.49
N THR A 105 20.97 59.76 -6.86
CA THR A 105 19.85 60.46 -7.52
C THR A 105 18.80 61.01 -6.53
N GLY A 106 19.05 60.92 -5.22
CA GLY A 106 18.07 61.24 -4.16
C GLY A 106 18.55 62.14 -3.01
N ALA A 107 18.97 63.39 -3.28
CA ALA A 107 18.73 64.61 -2.47
C ALA A 107 19.45 65.83 -3.08
N PRO A 108 18.82 67.03 -3.12
CA PRO A 108 19.49 68.23 -3.61
C PRO A 108 20.49 68.74 -2.58
N ALA A 109 21.75 68.90 -3.02
CA ALA A 109 22.78 69.60 -2.28
C ALA A 109 22.33 71.04 -1.97
N ALA A 110 22.36 71.40 -0.69
CA ALA A 110 22.38 72.78 -0.26
C ALA A 110 23.71 73.39 -0.71
N MET A 111 23.71 74.02 -1.88
CA MET A 111 24.81 74.86 -2.34
C MET A 111 24.36 76.31 -2.20
N GLY A 112 24.83 76.95 -1.13
CA GLY A 112 24.78 78.40 -1.03
C GLY A 112 25.67 78.99 -2.11
N SER A 113 25.09 79.75 -3.03
CA SER A 113 25.81 80.71 -3.84
C SER A 113 25.47 82.11 -3.33
N GLU A 114 26.43 82.76 -2.68
CA GLU A 114 26.47 84.21 -2.70
C GLU A 114 26.84 84.65 -4.13
N MET A 115 25.92 85.34 -4.82
CA MET A 115 26.25 86.52 -5.62
C MET A 115 24.98 87.23 -6.13
N THR A 116 24.79 88.45 -5.61
CA THR A 116 24.43 89.69 -6.32
C THR A 116 23.15 89.78 -7.16
N GLU A 117 22.23 90.60 -6.64
CA GLU A 117 21.28 91.51 -7.31
C GLU A 117 21.13 91.46 -8.85
N ARG A 118 19.96 90.97 -9.30
CA ARG A 118 19.02 91.62 -10.26
C ARG A 118 17.72 90.80 -10.29
N GLY A 119 16.60 91.40 -9.89
CA GLY A 119 15.32 90.70 -9.67
C GLY A 119 14.63 90.21 -10.95
N THR A 120 14.65 88.90 -11.19
CA THR A 120 13.76 88.26 -12.17
C THR A 120 12.37 88.07 -11.56
N THR A 121 11.36 88.64 -12.22
CA THR A 121 9.97 88.62 -11.74
C THR A 121 9.20 87.53 -12.48
N LEU A 122 8.76 86.47 -11.78
CA LEU A 122 7.90 85.41 -12.31
C LEU A 122 6.42 85.81 -12.22
N ARG A 123 5.63 85.52 -13.26
CA ARG A 123 4.18 85.73 -13.20
C ARG A 123 3.47 84.44 -12.84
N CYS A 124 2.62 84.50 -11.81
CA CYS A 124 1.78 83.36 -11.44
C CYS A 124 0.81 83.01 -12.59
N ARG A 125 0.74 81.75 -13.02
CA ARG A 125 -0.20 81.34 -14.08
C ARG A 125 -1.68 81.53 -13.73
N ARG A 126 -2.05 81.48 -12.45
CA ARG A 126 -3.44 81.61 -12.00
C ARG A 126 -3.90 83.06 -11.91
N CYS A 127 -3.20 83.88 -11.13
CA CYS A 127 -3.63 85.26 -10.87
C CYS A 127 -2.80 86.33 -11.59
N ARG A 128 -1.79 85.91 -12.37
CA ARG A 128 -0.86 86.79 -13.12
C ARG A 128 -0.03 87.76 -12.27
N SER A 129 -0.17 87.70 -10.94
CA SER A 129 0.58 88.52 -10.01
C SER A 129 2.09 88.29 -10.17
N PRO A 130 2.91 89.35 -10.22
CA PRO A 130 4.36 89.26 -10.24
C PRO A 130 4.89 88.74 -8.89
N ASN A 131 5.84 87.82 -8.94
CA ASN A 131 6.46 87.20 -7.79
C ASN A 131 7.99 87.16 -7.99
N PRO A 132 8.80 87.37 -6.94
CA PRO A 132 10.23 87.14 -7.02
C PRO A 132 10.53 85.67 -7.36
N ALA A 133 11.54 85.42 -8.20
CA ALA A 133 11.95 84.06 -8.57
C ALA A 133 12.40 83.19 -7.38
N THR A 134 12.72 83.78 -6.24
CA THR A 134 13.07 83.06 -5.00
C THR A 134 11.87 82.41 -4.30
N ARG A 135 10.62 82.75 -4.67
CA ARG A 135 9.42 82.20 -4.03
C ARG A 135 9.02 80.85 -4.64
N LYS A 136 8.65 79.91 -3.76
CA LYS A 136 8.02 78.64 -4.15
C LYS A 136 6.53 78.78 -4.46
N PHE A 137 5.85 79.74 -3.83
CA PHE A 137 4.41 79.98 -3.97
C PHE A 137 4.10 81.44 -4.32
N CYS A 138 3.00 81.66 -5.05
CA CYS A 138 2.49 82.97 -5.37
C CYS A 138 2.02 83.67 -4.11
N ALA A 139 2.53 84.89 -3.86
CA ALA A 139 2.19 85.69 -2.70
C ALA A 139 0.72 86.15 -2.67
N GLN A 140 0.02 86.15 -3.81
CA GLN A 140 -1.37 86.59 -3.89
C GLN A 140 -2.38 85.45 -3.79
N CYS A 141 -2.11 84.32 -4.44
CA CYS A 141 -3.09 83.23 -4.58
C CYS A 141 -2.59 81.87 -4.10
N GLY A 142 -1.39 81.81 -3.52
CA GLY A 142 -0.81 80.59 -2.94
C GLY A 142 -0.42 79.50 -3.94
N LEU A 143 -0.49 79.72 -5.26
CA LEU A 143 -0.15 78.70 -6.25
C LEU A 143 1.36 78.43 -6.30
N HIS A 144 1.78 77.17 -6.41
CA HIS A 144 3.19 76.83 -6.65
C HIS A 144 3.69 77.50 -7.96
N LEU A 145 4.80 78.22 -7.87
CA LEU A 145 5.36 78.99 -8.99
C LEU A 145 6.26 78.14 -9.89
N TRP A 146 6.50 76.90 -9.49
CA TRP A 146 7.39 75.95 -10.15
C TRP A 146 6.66 74.62 -10.34
N GLU A 147 6.77 74.01 -11.52
CA GLU A 147 6.15 72.72 -11.81
C GLU A 147 7.04 71.90 -12.75
N PRO A 148 7.07 70.57 -12.61
CA PRO A 148 7.85 69.74 -13.51
C PRO A 148 7.29 69.77 -14.93
N CYS A 149 8.15 69.74 -15.93
CA CYS A 149 7.77 69.52 -17.31
C CYS A 149 7.20 68.11 -17.49
N ILE A 150 6.01 67.98 -18.05
CA ILE A 150 5.35 66.68 -18.27
C ILE A 150 6.16 65.69 -19.14
N ARG A 151 7.08 66.18 -19.97
CA ARG A 151 7.91 65.33 -20.85
C ARG A 151 9.23 64.91 -20.21
N CYS A 152 9.96 65.84 -19.61
CA CYS A 152 11.35 65.62 -19.17
C CYS A 152 11.58 65.85 -17.67
N ASN A 153 10.51 66.16 -16.92
CA ASN A 153 10.51 66.42 -15.48
C ASN A 153 11.37 67.61 -15.00
N THR A 154 11.99 68.37 -15.92
CA THR A 154 12.72 69.61 -15.58
C THR A 154 11.76 70.59 -14.91
N ILE A 155 12.18 71.18 -13.79
CA ILE A 155 11.37 72.17 -13.07
C ILE A 155 11.29 73.46 -13.88
N CYS A 156 10.09 73.79 -14.34
CA CYS A 156 9.78 74.98 -15.12
C CYS A 156 9.02 75.98 -14.25
N ALA A 157 9.13 77.27 -14.57
CA ALA A 157 8.26 78.25 -13.94
C ALA A 157 6.82 78.08 -14.46
N SER A 158 5.83 78.19 -13.58
CA SER A 158 4.44 77.82 -13.90
C SER A 158 3.79 78.64 -15.02
N GLY A 159 4.39 79.77 -15.42
CA GLY A 159 3.96 80.60 -16.55
C GLY A 159 4.74 80.38 -17.87
N GLU A 160 5.70 79.45 -17.92
CA GLU A 160 6.48 79.17 -19.13
C GLU A 160 5.66 78.41 -20.18
N LYS A 161 5.70 78.87 -21.43
CA LYS A 161 5.03 78.21 -22.55
C LYS A 161 5.81 76.99 -23.05
N PHE A 162 7.14 77.06 -23.03
CA PHE A 162 8.05 76.02 -23.50
C PHE A 162 9.03 75.64 -22.41
N CYS A 163 9.34 74.36 -22.29
CA CYS A 163 10.37 73.88 -21.37
C CYS A 163 11.76 74.30 -21.86
N GLY A 164 12.55 74.94 -21.00
CA GLY A 164 13.92 75.36 -21.32
C GLY A 164 14.92 74.21 -21.55
N ALA A 165 14.60 72.98 -21.17
CA ALA A 165 15.46 71.81 -21.38
C ALA A 165 15.11 71.01 -22.64
N CYS A 166 13.85 70.60 -22.79
CA CYS A 166 13.43 69.72 -23.90
C CYS A 166 12.63 70.43 -25.01
N GLY A 167 12.37 71.73 -24.87
CA GLY A 167 11.66 72.55 -25.87
C GLY A 167 10.18 72.24 -26.04
N VAL A 168 9.59 71.33 -25.26
CA VAL A 168 8.17 70.98 -25.39
C VAL A 168 7.30 72.17 -25.02
N ASN A 169 6.21 72.39 -25.78
CA ASN A 169 5.14 73.26 -25.34
C ASN A 169 4.40 72.56 -24.18
N ILE A 170 4.56 73.11 -22.98
CA ILE A 170 4.09 72.49 -21.74
C ILE A 170 2.55 72.43 -21.73
N GLU A 171 1.90 73.49 -22.19
CA GLU A 171 0.44 73.62 -22.21
C GLU A 171 -0.22 72.63 -23.18
N SER A 172 0.29 72.53 -24.42
CA SER A 172 -0.25 71.58 -25.40
C SER A 172 0.04 70.13 -25.03
N ALA A 173 1.20 69.84 -24.42
CA ALA A 173 1.54 68.49 -23.98
C ALA A 173 0.66 68.03 -22.82
N ILE A 174 0.31 68.91 -21.88
CA ILE A 174 -0.65 68.61 -20.83
C ILE A 174 -2.06 68.41 -21.41
N ALA A 175 -2.47 69.24 -22.38
CA ALA A 175 -3.78 69.10 -23.03
C ALA A 175 -3.92 67.75 -23.75
N ALA A 176 -2.89 67.34 -24.51
CA ALA A 176 -2.86 66.03 -25.17
C ALA A 176 -2.93 64.86 -24.18
N GLU A 177 -2.26 64.98 -23.03
CA GLU A 177 -2.33 63.95 -21.99
C GLU A 177 -3.70 63.89 -21.32
N VAL A 178 -4.36 65.02 -21.10
CA VAL A 178 -5.75 65.06 -20.61
C VAL A 178 -6.69 64.37 -21.59
N GLU A 179 -6.58 64.64 -22.89
CA GLU A 179 -7.40 64.00 -23.93
C GLU A 179 -7.19 62.46 -23.94
N ARG A 180 -5.94 62.01 -23.81
CA ARG A 180 -5.60 60.58 -23.67
C ARG A 180 -6.25 59.96 -22.44
N ILE A 181 -6.18 60.65 -21.29
CA ILE A 181 -6.82 60.19 -20.04
C ILE A 181 -8.34 60.11 -20.21
N GLU A 182 -8.98 61.11 -20.82
CA GLU A 182 -10.42 61.10 -21.06
C GLU A 182 -10.85 59.93 -21.95
N SER A 183 -10.10 59.67 -23.02
CA SER A 183 -10.32 58.51 -23.89
C SER A 183 -10.22 57.18 -23.13
N LEU A 184 -9.22 57.05 -22.24
CA LEU A 184 -9.07 55.87 -21.39
C LEU A 184 -10.27 55.68 -20.46
N PHE A 185 -10.74 56.74 -19.79
CA PHE A 185 -11.92 56.65 -18.92
C PHE A 185 -13.19 56.21 -19.68
N ALA A 186 -13.31 56.55 -20.97
CA ALA A 186 -14.39 56.05 -21.81
C ALA A 186 -14.28 54.53 -22.07
N SER A 187 -13.09 54.00 -22.34
CA SER A 187 -12.88 52.55 -22.53
C SER A 187 -13.10 51.73 -21.25
N ILE A 188 -12.78 52.31 -20.08
CA ILE A 188 -13.06 51.69 -18.78
C ILE A 188 -14.55 51.40 -18.59
N ALA A 189 -15.44 52.31 -19.02
CA ALA A 189 -16.88 52.11 -18.91
C ALA A 189 -17.35 50.89 -19.72
N THR A 190 -16.76 50.65 -20.90
CA THR A 190 -17.03 49.45 -21.71
C THR A 190 -16.54 48.19 -21.02
N MET A 191 -15.31 48.18 -20.51
CA MET A 191 -14.74 47.04 -19.77
C MET A 191 -15.58 46.69 -18.53
N GLN A 192 -16.09 47.69 -17.82
CA GLN A 192 -16.99 47.52 -16.69
C GLN A 192 -18.30 46.83 -17.10
N ALA A 193 -18.89 47.21 -18.24
CA ALA A 193 -20.09 46.56 -18.76
C ALA A 193 -19.84 45.08 -19.11
N GLU A 194 -18.65 44.77 -19.61
CA GLU A 194 -18.19 43.41 -19.96
C GLU A 194 -17.68 42.58 -18.76
N SER A 195 -17.69 43.13 -17.54
CA SER A 195 -17.11 42.51 -16.33
C SER A 195 -15.59 42.32 -16.35
N ARG A 196 -14.86 43.02 -17.22
CA ARG A 196 -13.39 42.98 -17.32
C ARG A 196 -12.75 43.94 -16.32
N PHE A 197 -13.03 43.74 -15.04
CA PHE A 197 -12.63 44.68 -13.98
C PHE A 197 -11.13 44.73 -13.76
N ASP A 198 -10.43 43.60 -13.84
CA ASP A 198 -8.99 43.56 -13.60
C ASP A 198 -8.23 44.36 -14.67
N GLU A 199 -8.58 44.18 -15.96
CA GLU A 199 -8.04 45.00 -17.05
C GLU A 199 -8.34 46.49 -16.88
N ALA A 200 -9.56 46.82 -16.43
CA ALA A 200 -9.96 48.20 -16.17
C ALA A 200 -9.17 48.84 -15.01
N ILE A 201 -8.94 48.08 -13.93
CA ILE A 201 -8.14 48.51 -12.78
C ILE A 201 -6.69 48.73 -13.19
N ASP A 202 -6.09 47.81 -13.96
CA ASP A 202 -4.71 47.90 -14.42
C ASP A 202 -4.48 49.14 -15.30
N GLN A 203 -5.42 49.43 -16.20
CA GLN A 203 -5.36 50.64 -17.03
C GLN A 203 -5.46 51.92 -16.18
N LEU A 204 -6.37 51.98 -15.21
CA LEU A 204 -6.50 53.13 -14.31
C LEU A 204 -5.29 53.29 -13.38
N ALA A 205 -4.61 52.20 -13.01
CA ALA A 205 -3.42 52.23 -12.17
C ALA A 205 -2.26 53.01 -12.82
N THR A 206 -2.21 53.06 -14.16
CA THR A 206 -1.24 53.90 -14.89
C THR A 206 -1.49 55.39 -14.67
N ILE A 207 -2.76 55.79 -14.48
CA ILE A 207 -3.16 57.19 -14.27
C ILE A 207 -3.05 57.59 -12.79
N SER A 208 -3.40 56.69 -11.86
CA SER A 208 -3.38 56.99 -10.42
C SER A 208 -1.98 57.27 -9.86
N ARG A 209 -0.92 56.82 -10.56
CA ARG A 209 0.48 57.05 -10.21
C ARG A 209 1.06 58.37 -10.72
N ILE A 210 0.29 59.17 -11.46
CA ILE A 210 0.78 60.46 -12.00
C ILE A 210 0.90 61.49 -10.86
N GLU A 211 2.12 62.00 -10.63
CA GLU A 211 2.41 63.00 -9.57
C GLU A 211 2.38 64.45 -10.06
N HIS A 212 2.09 64.68 -11.34
CA HIS A 212 2.15 66.02 -11.94
C HIS A 212 1.09 66.96 -11.32
N PRO A 213 1.45 68.16 -10.83
CA PRO A 213 0.53 69.06 -10.11
C PRO A 213 -0.75 69.45 -10.87
N ARG A 214 -0.70 69.46 -12.22
CA ARG A 214 -1.86 69.75 -13.07
C ARG A 214 -2.73 68.53 -13.41
N LEU A 215 -2.29 67.31 -13.09
CA LEU A 215 -3.01 66.05 -13.34
C LEU A 215 -3.42 65.35 -12.04
N VAL A 216 -3.13 65.94 -10.88
CA VAL A 216 -3.39 65.33 -9.56
C VAL A 216 -4.88 65.00 -9.35
N ASP A 217 -5.79 65.80 -9.90
CA ASP A 217 -7.23 65.55 -9.78
C ASP A 217 -7.66 64.35 -10.63
N TRP A 218 -7.03 64.13 -11.79
CA TRP A 218 -7.22 62.92 -12.60
C TRP A 218 -6.66 61.68 -11.91
N ALA A 219 -5.48 61.77 -11.31
CA ALA A 219 -4.90 60.68 -10.53
C ALA A 219 -5.79 60.30 -9.33
N LYS A 220 -6.33 61.29 -8.61
CA LYS A 220 -7.32 61.06 -7.54
C LYS A 220 -8.59 60.39 -8.06
N ARG A 221 -9.15 60.87 -9.17
CA ARG A 221 -10.35 60.31 -9.81
C ARG A 221 -10.11 58.86 -10.25
N ALA A 222 -8.94 58.55 -10.81
CA ALA A 222 -8.56 57.19 -11.16
C ALA A 222 -8.46 56.30 -9.92
N GLY A 223 -7.82 56.77 -8.85
CA GLY A 223 -7.75 56.05 -7.58
C GLY A 223 -9.12 55.77 -6.94
N GLU A 224 -10.08 56.70 -7.05
CA GLU A 224 -11.44 56.48 -6.58
C GLU A 224 -12.20 55.46 -7.45
N MET A 225 -12.08 55.56 -8.77
CA MET A 225 -12.68 54.61 -9.71
C MET A 225 -12.12 53.19 -9.53
N ILE A 226 -10.82 53.03 -9.29
CA ILE A 226 -10.20 51.74 -8.97
C ILE A 226 -10.88 51.10 -7.75
N ARG A 227 -11.10 51.87 -6.68
CA ARG A 227 -11.80 51.35 -5.48
C ARG A 227 -13.23 50.92 -5.80
N GLN A 228 -13.95 51.67 -6.63
CA GLN A 228 -15.31 51.33 -7.04
C GLN A 228 -15.35 50.06 -7.89
N LEU A 229 -14.45 49.94 -8.88
CA LEU A 229 -14.36 48.76 -9.74
C LEU A 229 -13.91 47.52 -8.97
N ALA A 230 -12.95 47.65 -8.05
CA ALA A 230 -12.54 46.55 -7.17
C ALA A 230 -13.71 46.06 -6.32
N ALA A 231 -14.46 46.98 -5.69
CA ALA A 231 -15.64 46.61 -4.92
C ALA A 231 -16.73 45.93 -5.77
N GLN A 232 -16.92 46.35 -7.03
CA GLN A 232 -17.85 45.71 -7.95
C GLN A 232 -17.38 44.32 -8.39
N ARG A 233 -16.09 44.19 -8.71
CA ARG A 233 -15.44 42.91 -9.05
C ARG A 233 -15.63 41.92 -7.92
N ASP A 234 -15.30 42.31 -6.69
CA ASP A 234 -15.32 41.42 -5.53
C ASP A 234 -16.77 40.97 -5.23
N ARG A 235 -17.75 41.87 -5.32
CA ARG A 235 -19.18 41.50 -5.23
C ARG A 235 -19.59 40.48 -6.29
N ARG A 236 -19.19 40.68 -7.55
CA ARG A 236 -19.53 39.75 -8.63
C ARG A 236 -18.81 38.40 -8.52
N LYS A 237 -17.58 38.38 -7.99
CA LYS A 237 -16.85 37.14 -7.66
C LYS A 237 -17.59 36.37 -6.57
N ILE A 238 -17.98 37.02 -5.47
CA ILE A 238 -18.80 36.39 -4.40
C ILE A 238 -20.08 35.78 -4.98
N THR A 239 -20.83 36.52 -5.82
CA THR A 239 -22.03 35.97 -6.46
C THR A 239 -21.73 34.80 -7.40
N ALA A 240 -20.59 34.80 -8.10
CA ALA A 240 -20.17 33.67 -8.93
C ALA A 240 -19.84 32.43 -8.09
N ASP A 241 -19.19 32.61 -6.95
CA ASP A 241 -18.84 31.53 -6.01
C ASP A 241 -20.08 30.95 -5.33
N GLU A 242 -21.05 31.80 -4.94
CA GLU A 242 -22.36 31.37 -4.45
C GLU A 242 -23.09 30.49 -5.47
N LYS A 243 -23.09 30.91 -6.75
CA LYS A 243 -23.68 30.12 -7.85
C LYS A 243 -22.93 28.80 -8.09
N LEU A 244 -21.61 28.79 -7.95
CA LEU A 244 -20.81 27.57 -8.04
C LEU A 244 -21.21 26.58 -6.94
N ALA A 245 -21.31 27.05 -5.69
CA ALA A 245 -21.72 26.22 -4.57
C ALA A 245 -23.16 25.67 -4.73
N GLU A 246 -24.09 26.49 -5.21
CA GLU A 246 -25.46 26.06 -5.51
C GLU A 246 -25.49 25.02 -6.64
N ALA A 247 -24.73 25.23 -7.72
CA ALA A 247 -24.62 24.28 -8.82
C ALA A 247 -24.01 22.94 -8.35
N GLN A 248 -22.99 22.96 -7.49
CA GLN A 248 -22.45 21.75 -6.88
C GLN A 248 -23.50 20.99 -6.06
N ALA A 249 -24.36 21.70 -5.32
CA ALA A 249 -25.47 21.09 -4.59
C ALA A 249 -26.58 20.53 -5.52
N MET A 250 -26.76 21.12 -6.71
CA MET A 250 -27.63 20.57 -7.76
C MET A 250 -27.04 19.29 -8.36
N VAL A 251 -25.75 19.29 -8.71
CA VAL A 251 -25.02 18.10 -9.20
C VAL A 251 -25.07 16.96 -8.19
N ALA A 252 -24.90 17.23 -6.90
CA ALA A 252 -25.04 16.23 -5.83
C ALA A 252 -26.45 15.61 -5.77
N ARG A 253 -27.48 16.32 -6.25
CA ARG A 253 -28.87 15.85 -6.39
C ARG A 253 -29.19 15.34 -7.80
N HIS A 254 -28.17 15.16 -8.66
CA HIS A 254 -28.30 14.71 -10.05
C HIS A 254 -29.06 15.68 -10.98
N ASP A 255 -29.16 16.96 -10.61
CA ASP A 255 -29.76 18.01 -11.44
C ASP A 255 -28.70 18.72 -12.29
N TYR A 256 -28.17 18.01 -13.29
CA TYR A 256 -27.10 18.53 -14.17
C TYR A 256 -27.58 19.67 -15.08
N LEU A 257 -28.83 19.61 -15.55
CA LEU A 257 -29.38 20.65 -16.42
C LEU A 257 -29.62 21.96 -15.64
N GLY A 258 -30.14 21.87 -14.42
CA GLY A 258 -30.28 23.02 -13.52
C GLY A 258 -28.92 23.64 -13.21
N ALA A 259 -27.93 22.82 -12.85
CA ALA A 259 -26.56 23.26 -12.61
C ALA A 259 -25.93 23.96 -13.82
N LEU A 260 -26.03 23.36 -15.01
CA LEU A 260 -25.51 23.93 -16.26
C LEU A 260 -26.17 25.27 -16.58
N THR A 261 -27.50 25.34 -16.42
CA THR A 261 -28.26 26.58 -16.66
C THR A 261 -27.83 27.68 -15.70
N LEU A 262 -27.67 27.38 -14.42
CA LEU A 262 -27.23 28.32 -13.40
C LEU A 262 -25.81 28.83 -13.68
N LEU A 263 -24.86 27.94 -13.96
CA LEU A 263 -23.46 28.30 -14.20
C LEU A 263 -23.27 29.14 -15.47
N ARG A 264 -24.09 28.92 -16.51
CA ARG A 264 -24.08 29.75 -17.72
C ARG A 264 -24.51 31.21 -17.46
N THR A 265 -25.19 31.49 -16.35
CA THR A 265 -25.51 32.88 -15.94
C THR A 265 -24.32 33.63 -15.34
N VAL A 266 -23.21 32.95 -15.02
CA VAL A 266 -21.94 33.59 -14.66
C VAL A 266 -21.28 34.10 -15.94
N ALA A 267 -20.96 35.39 -15.98
CA ALA A 267 -20.29 36.01 -17.12
C ALA A 267 -18.96 35.34 -17.43
N ASP A 268 -18.62 35.17 -18.71
CA ASP A 268 -17.43 34.43 -19.16
C ASP A 268 -16.13 34.93 -18.48
N ALA A 269 -15.97 36.25 -18.36
CA ALA A 269 -14.81 36.89 -17.72
C ALA A 269 -14.65 36.57 -16.23
N LEU A 270 -15.70 36.08 -15.56
CA LEU A 270 -15.70 35.72 -14.14
C LEU A 270 -15.69 34.21 -13.89
N ARG A 271 -15.68 33.39 -14.95
CA ARG A 271 -15.64 31.93 -14.80
C ARG A 271 -14.23 31.47 -14.45
N THR A 272 -14.05 31.05 -13.20
CA THR A 272 -12.86 30.34 -12.74
C THR A 272 -12.72 28.99 -13.44
N ASP A 273 -11.55 28.36 -13.33
CA ASP A 273 -11.33 27.02 -13.86
C ASP A 273 -12.29 26.00 -13.23
N ALA A 274 -12.65 26.19 -11.95
CA ALA A 274 -13.65 25.36 -11.27
C ALA A 274 -15.06 25.48 -11.91
N VAL A 275 -15.50 26.70 -12.25
CA VAL A 275 -16.78 26.92 -12.94
C VAL A 275 -16.75 26.29 -14.33
N ARG A 276 -15.66 26.47 -15.09
CA ARG A 276 -15.52 25.88 -16.43
C ARG A 276 -15.49 24.36 -16.39
N ALA A 277 -14.78 23.76 -15.43
CA ALA A 277 -14.74 22.33 -15.23
C ALA A 277 -16.12 21.76 -14.90
N LEU A 278 -16.88 22.42 -14.01
CA LEU A 278 -18.22 21.96 -13.64
C LEU A 278 -19.24 22.10 -14.80
N ILE A 279 -19.11 23.14 -15.64
CA ILE A 279 -19.89 23.28 -16.88
C ILE A 279 -19.61 22.10 -17.82
N ALA A 280 -18.34 21.76 -18.04
CA ALA A 280 -17.96 20.63 -18.88
C ALA A 280 -18.51 19.30 -18.32
N GLU A 281 -18.33 19.06 -17.01
CA GLU A 281 -18.86 17.86 -16.34
C GLU A 281 -20.38 17.73 -16.50
N CYS A 282 -21.12 18.81 -16.31
CA CYS A 282 -22.58 18.80 -16.47
C CYS A 282 -22.98 18.52 -17.91
N SER A 283 -22.28 19.11 -18.88
CA SER A 283 -22.54 18.88 -20.32
C SER A 283 -22.31 17.42 -20.68
N ASP A 284 -21.14 16.87 -20.32
CA ASP A 284 -20.77 15.49 -20.63
C ASP A 284 -21.78 14.49 -20.04
N LYS A 285 -22.24 14.73 -18.79
CA LYS A 285 -23.25 13.89 -18.14
C LYS A 285 -24.62 13.98 -18.80
N ILE A 286 -25.01 15.16 -19.29
CA ILE A 286 -26.27 15.33 -20.04
C ILE A 286 -26.19 14.54 -21.35
N ASP A 287 -25.10 14.68 -22.11
CA ASP A 287 -24.89 13.96 -23.37
C ASP A 287 -24.87 12.44 -23.13
N GLU A 288 -24.24 11.99 -22.04
CA GLU A 288 -24.24 10.57 -21.64
C GLU A 288 -25.66 10.07 -21.33
N ILE A 289 -26.46 10.85 -20.59
CA ILE A 289 -27.87 10.52 -20.30
C ILE A 289 -28.66 10.39 -21.60
N GLU A 290 -28.55 11.36 -22.51
CA GLU A 290 -29.26 11.33 -23.79
C GLU A 290 -28.90 10.11 -24.64
N SER A 291 -27.60 9.77 -24.71
CA SER A 291 -27.12 8.58 -25.40
C SER A 291 -27.68 7.29 -24.79
N LEU A 292 -27.68 7.18 -23.45
CA LEU A 292 -28.21 6.02 -22.74
C LEU A 292 -29.73 5.89 -22.94
N GLU A 293 -30.46 7.01 -22.89
CA GLU A 293 -31.91 7.05 -23.17
C GLU A 293 -32.21 6.56 -24.60
N HIS A 294 -31.43 6.99 -25.59
CA HIS A 294 -31.56 6.55 -26.98
C HIS A 294 -31.30 5.04 -27.14
N ASP A 295 -30.25 4.52 -26.49
CA ASP A 295 -29.91 3.10 -26.50
C ASP A 295 -31.03 2.25 -25.90
N LEU A 296 -31.61 2.68 -24.78
CA LEU A 296 -32.73 2.00 -24.13
C LEU A 296 -33.97 1.99 -25.02
N GLN A 297 -34.30 3.10 -25.67
CA GLN A 297 -35.42 3.17 -26.61
C GLN A 297 -35.22 2.22 -27.79
N THR A 298 -34.00 2.17 -28.34
CA THR A 298 -33.63 1.25 -29.43
C THR A 298 -33.75 -0.22 -29.02
N ALA A 299 -33.31 -0.56 -27.81
CA ALA A 299 -33.46 -1.91 -27.25
C ALA A 299 -34.93 -2.33 -27.13
N VAL A 300 -35.79 -1.42 -26.65
CA VAL A 300 -37.24 -1.66 -26.54
C VAL A 300 -37.87 -1.84 -27.93
N ALA A 301 -37.56 -0.97 -28.88
CA ALA A 301 -38.10 -1.02 -30.24
C ALA A 301 -37.70 -2.31 -30.97
N SER A 302 -36.45 -2.76 -30.79
CA SER A 302 -35.90 -3.97 -31.41
C SER A 302 -36.20 -5.26 -30.64
N LYS A 303 -36.76 -5.17 -29.42
CA LYS A 303 -36.99 -6.29 -28.48
C LYS A 303 -35.72 -7.09 -28.16
N ARG A 304 -34.55 -6.44 -28.19
CA ARG A 304 -33.26 -7.05 -27.85
C ARG A 304 -32.74 -6.45 -26.54
N PHE A 305 -32.69 -7.26 -25.50
CA PHE A 305 -32.32 -6.83 -24.15
C PHE A 305 -30.91 -7.28 -23.72
N GLU A 306 -30.15 -7.89 -24.62
CA GLU A 306 -28.78 -8.31 -24.37
C GLU A 306 -27.88 -7.09 -24.10
N GLY A 307 -27.11 -7.12 -23.00
CA GLY A 307 -26.23 -6.02 -22.61
C GLY A 307 -26.93 -4.73 -22.15
N VAL A 308 -28.25 -4.74 -21.95
CA VAL A 308 -29.01 -3.53 -21.55
C VAL A 308 -28.90 -3.23 -20.06
N LEU A 309 -28.73 -4.25 -19.21
CA LEU A 309 -28.66 -4.08 -17.74
C LEU A 309 -27.52 -3.15 -17.27
N PRO A 310 -26.26 -3.27 -17.77
CA PRO A 310 -25.21 -2.31 -17.44
C PRO A 310 -25.55 -0.87 -17.85
N LYS A 311 -26.24 -0.68 -18.98
CA LYS A 311 -26.69 0.65 -19.44
C LYS A 311 -27.76 1.23 -18.52
N ILE A 312 -28.71 0.40 -18.09
CA ILE A 312 -29.73 0.76 -17.09
C ILE A 312 -29.08 1.16 -15.76
N GLU A 313 -28.09 0.39 -15.29
CA GLU A 313 -27.35 0.69 -14.05
C GLU A 313 -26.65 2.05 -14.15
N ARG A 314 -25.92 2.28 -15.25
CA ARG A 314 -25.25 3.57 -15.48
C ARG A 314 -26.25 4.72 -15.54
N LEU A 315 -27.35 4.57 -16.28
CA LEU A 315 -28.38 5.60 -16.37
C LEU A 315 -29.04 5.91 -15.03
N LEU A 316 -29.35 4.88 -14.21
CA LEU A 316 -29.93 5.10 -12.87
C LEU A 316 -28.92 5.69 -11.89
N SER A 317 -27.61 5.47 -12.07
CA SER A 317 -26.58 6.17 -11.30
C SER A 317 -26.48 7.66 -11.64
N LEU A 318 -26.81 8.03 -12.89
CA LEU A 318 -26.82 9.43 -13.34
C LEU A 318 -28.16 10.11 -13.11
N LYS A 319 -29.28 9.38 -13.22
CA LYS A 319 -30.66 9.88 -13.11
C LYS A 319 -31.52 8.85 -12.37
N PRO A 320 -31.48 8.85 -11.02
CA PRO A 320 -32.12 7.82 -10.20
C PRO A 320 -33.61 7.63 -10.46
N ASP A 321 -34.36 8.70 -10.76
CA ASP A 321 -35.82 8.68 -10.97
C ASP A 321 -36.26 8.44 -12.42
N HIS A 322 -35.36 7.94 -13.28
CA HIS A 322 -35.70 7.65 -14.66
C HIS A 322 -36.78 6.55 -14.79
N ALA A 323 -38.00 6.92 -15.18
CA ALA A 323 -39.17 6.04 -15.21
C ALA A 323 -39.00 4.79 -16.10
N LEU A 324 -38.59 4.97 -17.38
CA LEU A 324 -38.42 3.84 -18.31
C LEU A 324 -37.35 2.86 -17.84
N ALA A 325 -36.18 3.37 -17.42
CA ALA A 325 -35.10 2.55 -16.89
C ALA A 325 -35.52 1.72 -15.66
N ARG A 326 -36.25 2.32 -14.70
CA ARG A 326 -36.82 1.59 -13.55
C ARG A 326 -37.82 0.51 -13.99
N GLN A 327 -38.71 0.84 -14.93
CA GLN A 327 -39.69 -0.12 -15.43
C GLN A 327 -39.04 -1.30 -16.15
N LEU A 328 -38.08 -1.04 -17.04
CA LEU A 328 -37.33 -2.09 -17.74
C LEU A 328 -36.51 -2.93 -16.78
N ALA A 329 -35.85 -2.31 -15.80
CA ALA A 329 -35.12 -3.03 -14.76
C ALA A 329 -36.04 -4.01 -14.03
N ALA A 330 -37.23 -3.58 -13.62
CA ALA A 330 -38.21 -4.43 -12.94
C ALA A 330 -38.71 -5.57 -13.83
N GLN A 331 -39.03 -5.30 -15.10
CA GLN A 331 -39.48 -6.32 -16.05
C GLN A 331 -38.42 -7.39 -16.32
N ILE A 332 -37.17 -6.97 -16.55
CA ILE A 332 -36.04 -7.88 -16.78
C ILE A 332 -35.79 -8.71 -15.52
N GLN A 333 -35.76 -8.09 -14.34
CA GLN A 333 -35.59 -8.80 -13.08
C GLN A 333 -36.68 -9.84 -12.84
N GLU A 334 -37.94 -9.52 -13.14
CA GLU A 334 -39.04 -10.47 -12.97
C GLU A 334 -38.92 -11.66 -13.92
N HIS A 335 -38.55 -11.42 -15.19
CA HIS A 335 -38.29 -12.48 -16.15
C HIS A 335 -37.14 -13.40 -15.70
N LEU A 336 -36.03 -12.82 -15.25
CA LEU A 336 -34.87 -13.56 -14.76
C LEU A 336 -35.19 -14.34 -13.48
N CYS A 337 -35.95 -13.76 -12.54
CA CYS A 337 -36.44 -14.46 -11.35
C CYS A 337 -37.23 -15.72 -11.74
N ARG A 338 -38.22 -15.60 -12.62
CA ARG A 338 -39.06 -16.73 -13.04
C ARG A 338 -38.24 -17.82 -13.73
N GLY A 339 -37.29 -17.43 -14.59
CA GLY A 339 -36.38 -18.36 -15.25
C GLY A 339 -35.50 -19.13 -14.25
N ALA A 340 -34.92 -18.42 -13.28
CA ALA A 340 -34.09 -19.02 -12.25
C ALA A 340 -34.87 -19.92 -11.29
N GLU A 341 -36.09 -19.53 -10.91
CA GLU A 341 -36.99 -20.38 -10.09
C GLU A 341 -37.34 -21.68 -10.81
N LYS A 342 -37.59 -21.64 -12.13
CA LYS A 342 -37.80 -22.84 -12.95
C LYS A 342 -36.56 -23.74 -12.95
N LEU A 343 -35.38 -23.16 -13.21
CA LEU A 343 -34.12 -23.91 -13.18
C LEU A 343 -33.83 -24.52 -11.80
N ALA A 344 -34.11 -23.78 -10.72
CA ALA A 344 -33.95 -24.25 -9.35
C ALA A 344 -34.93 -25.40 -9.02
N ALA A 345 -36.18 -25.34 -9.49
CA ALA A 345 -37.15 -26.42 -9.36
C ALA A 345 -36.69 -27.70 -10.10
N GLU A 346 -36.01 -27.53 -11.24
CA GLU A 346 -35.35 -28.62 -11.98
C GLU A 346 -33.99 -29.02 -11.37
N ARG A 347 -33.62 -28.47 -10.20
CA ARG A 347 -32.37 -28.73 -9.47
C ARG A 347 -31.10 -28.30 -10.21
N GLN A 348 -31.22 -27.39 -11.17
CA GLN A 348 -30.12 -26.83 -11.96
C GLN A 348 -29.59 -25.52 -11.34
N PHE A 349 -29.13 -25.57 -10.09
CA PHE A 349 -28.76 -24.39 -9.31
C PHE A 349 -27.55 -23.60 -9.87
N GLU A 350 -26.54 -24.28 -10.43
CA GLU A 350 -25.40 -23.58 -11.07
C GLU A 350 -25.85 -22.73 -12.25
N LYS A 351 -26.72 -23.28 -13.11
CA LYS A 351 -27.29 -22.52 -14.25
C LYS A 351 -28.23 -21.42 -13.77
N ALA A 352 -29.02 -21.68 -12.73
CA ALA A 352 -29.87 -20.65 -12.13
C ALA A 352 -29.03 -19.49 -11.57
N LEU A 353 -27.89 -19.77 -10.93
CA LEU A 353 -26.98 -18.75 -10.44
C LEU A 353 -26.40 -17.92 -11.59
N GLN A 354 -25.87 -18.57 -12.63
CA GLN A 354 -25.37 -17.89 -13.84
C GLN A 354 -26.45 -17.01 -14.49
N TRP A 355 -27.70 -17.45 -14.46
CA TRP A 355 -28.84 -16.69 -14.97
C TRP A 355 -29.11 -15.42 -14.15
N LEU A 356 -29.03 -15.52 -12.82
CA LEU A 356 -29.28 -14.41 -11.90
C LEU A 356 -28.12 -13.42 -11.80
N GLU A 357 -26.87 -13.88 -11.96
CA GLU A 357 -25.66 -13.05 -11.89
C GLU A 357 -25.56 -12.03 -13.03
N GLN A 358 -26.35 -12.19 -14.10
CA GLN A 358 -26.50 -11.20 -15.17
C GLN A 358 -27.05 -9.85 -14.68
N VAL A 359 -27.73 -9.82 -13.53
CA VAL A 359 -28.24 -8.58 -12.93
C VAL A 359 -27.17 -7.96 -12.03
N PRO A 360 -26.68 -6.75 -12.34
CA PRO A 360 -25.79 -6.02 -11.44
C PRO A 360 -26.39 -5.85 -10.05
N SER A 361 -25.57 -5.92 -9.00
CA SER A 361 -26.07 -5.88 -7.61
C SER A 361 -26.84 -4.60 -7.29
N ALA A 362 -26.46 -3.45 -7.87
CA ALA A 362 -27.13 -2.17 -7.67
C ALA A 362 -28.58 -2.16 -8.18
N LEU A 363 -28.91 -3.05 -9.14
CA LEU A 363 -30.24 -3.14 -9.70
C LEU A 363 -31.13 -4.17 -9.01
N ARG A 364 -30.59 -5.01 -8.11
CA ARG A 364 -31.37 -6.14 -7.55
C ARG A 364 -32.38 -5.67 -6.51
N SER A 365 -33.65 -5.98 -6.75
CA SER A 365 -34.68 -5.91 -5.70
C SER A 365 -34.36 -6.83 -4.53
N GLU A 366 -34.91 -6.54 -3.35
CA GLU A 366 -34.73 -7.38 -2.15
C GLU A 366 -35.13 -8.85 -2.40
N LYS A 367 -36.24 -9.07 -3.12
CA LYS A 367 -36.70 -10.39 -3.56
C LYS A 367 -35.66 -11.11 -4.42
N LEU A 368 -35.07 -10.41 -5.39
CA LEU A 368 -34.05 -10.98 -6.28
C LEU A 368 -32.76 -11.27 -5.51
N SER A 369 -32.31 -10.36 -4.64
CA SER A 369 -31.13 -10.58 -3.79
C SER A 369 -31.31 -11.81 -2.91
N SER A 370 -32.47 -11.98 -2.27
CA SER A 370 -32.79 -13.17 -1.48
C SER A 370 -32.81 -14.45 -2.33
N LEU A 371 -33.31 -14.38 -3.58
CA LEU A 371 -33.27 -15.52 -4.50
C LEU A 371 -31.83 -15.89 -4.89
N VAL A 372 -31.00 -14.89 -5.22
CA VAL A 372 -29.57 -15.08 -5.51
C VAL A 372 -28.87 -15.78 -4.36
N ASP A 373 -29.04 -15.29 -3.13
CA ASP A 373 -28.38 -15.86 -1.96
C ASP A 373 -28.80 -17.32 -1.74
N ARG A 374 -30.09 -17.64 -1.86
CA ARG A 374 -30.58 -19.02 -1.73
C ARG A 374 -30.05 -19.94 -2.82
N VAL A 375 -30.06 -19.49 -4.07
CA VAL A 375 -29.59 -20.28 -5.23
C VAL A 375 -28.08 -20.48 -5.15
N ALA A 376 -27.32 -19.43 -4.84
CA ALA A 376 -25.87 -19.48 -4.71
C ALA A 376 -25.44 -20.40 -3.56
N GLU A 377 -26.07 -20.26 -2.39
CA GLU A 377 -25.86 -21.16 -1.24
C GLU A 377 -26.07 -22.62 -1.63
N THR A 378 -27.16 -22.93 -2.34
CA THR A 378 -27.48 -24.31 -2.72
C THR A 378 -26.53 -24.85 -3.79
N ALA A 379 -26.22 -24.04 -4.81
CA ALA A 379 -25.26 -24.39 -5.85
C ALA A 379 -23.88 -24.70 -5.24
N TYR A 380 -23.42 -23.85 -4.33
CA TYR A 380 -22.14 -24.00 -3.65
C TYR A 380 -22.09 -25.28 -2.81
N MET A 381 -23.09 -25.51 -1.94
CA MET A 381 -23.11 -26.71 -1.09
C MET A 381 -23.16 -28.00 -1.93
N LEU A 382 -23.95 -28.04 -3.00
CA LEU A 382 -24.01 -29.20 -3.90
C LEU A 382 -22.70 -29.44 -4.63
N TYR A 383 -22.02 -28.37 -5.06
CA TYR A 383 -20.70 -28.46 -5.65
C TYR A 383 -19.69 -29.05 -4.66
N ASP A 384 -19.72 -28.60 -3.40
CA ASP A 384 -18.80 -29.09 -2.38
C ASP A 384 -19.05 -30.55 -2.01
N LEU A 385 -20.32 -30.94 -1.82
CA LEU A 385 -20.71 -32.32 -1.56
C LEU A 385 -20.18 -33.31 -2.63
N ARG A 386 -20.00 -32.84 -3.86
CA ARG A 386 -19.47 -33.64 -4.96
C ARG A 386 -17.94 -33.65 -5.01
N ASN A 387 -17.28 -32.54 -4.68
CA ASN A 387 -15.87 -32.31 -5.02
C ASN A 387 -14.95 -32.18 -3.80
N ALA A 388 -15.48 -32.05 -2.58
CA ALA A 388 -14.68 -31.96 -1.38
C ALA A 388 -13.79 -33.21 -1.20
N PRO A 389 -12.46 -33.04 -1.08
CA PRO A 389 -11.52 -34.16 -0.94
C PRO A 389 -11.74 -35.02 0.30
N TYR A 390 -12.17 -34.40 1.40
CA TYR A 390 -12.32 -35.02 2.71
C TYR A 390 -13.61 -34.56 3.37
N ILE A 391 -14.14 -35.39 4.26
CA ILE A 391 -15.30 -35.06 5.08
C ILE A 391 -14.83 -34.37 6.36
N ASP A 392 -15.28 -33.12 6.54
CA ASP A 392 -15.16 -32.37 7.76
C ASP A 392 -16.56 -31.95 8.29
N ASP A 393 -16.60 -31.31 9.45
CA ASP A 393 -17.86 -30.89 10.07
C ASP A 393 -18.63 -29.89 9.20
N THR A 394 -17.93 -29.05 8.44
CA THR A 394 -18.56 -28.10 7.51
C THR A 394 -19.27 -28.83 6.38
N LEU A 395 -18.64 -29.85 5.79
CA LEU A 395 -19.24 -30.64 4.72
C LEU A 395 -20.45 -31.44 5.21
N LEU A 396 -20.40 -31.98 6.43
CA LEU A 396 -21.53 -32.67 7.06
C LEU A 396 -22.70 -31.72 7.30
N ASP A 397 -22.44 -30.50 7.76
CA ASP A 397 -23.48 -29.47 7.91
C ASP A 397 -24.08 -29.06 6.56
N MET A 398 -23.25 -28.86 5.52
CA MET A 398 -23.73 -28.64 4.15
C MET A 398 -24.64 -29.77 3.67
N ALA A 399 -24.26 -31.03 3.94
CA ALA A 399 -25.07 -32.19 3.61
C ALA A 399 -26.44 -32.14 4.29
N ALA A 400 -26.48 -31.77 5.58
CA ALA A 400 -27.71 -31.62 6.35
C ALA A 400 -28.59 -30.47 5.83
N ARG A 401 -28.00 -29.31 5.51
CA ARG A 401 -28.70 -28.15 4.92
C ARG A 401 -29.30 -28.49 3.56
N CYS A 402 -28.52 -29.13 2.68
CA CYS A 402 -29.01 -29.62 1.39
C CYS A 402 -30.18 -30.58 1.57
N ARG A 403 -30.07 -31.54 2.51
CA ARG A 403 -31.13 -32.51 2.78
C ARG A 403 -32.42 -31.85 3.28
N LYS A 404 -32.30 -30.82 4.12
CA LYS A 404 -33.44 -30.03 4.60
C LYS A 404 -34.10 -29.22 3.47
N ARG A 405 -33.32 -28.69 2.53
CA ARG A 405 -33.82 -27.92 1.38
C ARG A 405 -34.46 -28.78 0.30
N MET A 406 -33.99 -30.02 0.14
CA MET A 406 -34.43 -30.97 -0.88
C MET A 406 -34.75 -32.34 -0.26
N PRO A 407 -35.84 -32.44 0.56
CA PRO A 407 -36.18 -33.66 1.28
C PRO A 407 -36.52 -34.83 0.34
N ASP A 408 -37.12 -34.53 -0.81
CA ASP A 408 -37.58 -35.54 -1.78
C ASP A 408 -36.46 -36.01 -2.74
N ASP A 409 -35.23 -35.53 -2.58
CA ASP A 409 -34.10 -35.97 -3.41
C ASP A 409 -33.45 -37.25 -2.85
N GLU A 410 -33.88 -38.40 -3.34
CA GLU A 410 -33.34 -39.71 -2.95
C GLU A 410 -31.84 -39.86 -3.23
N LYS A 411 -31.32 -39.26 -4.31
CA LYS A 411 -29.88 -39.33 -4.65
C LYS A 411 -29.07 -38.58 -3.61
N LEU A 412 -29.52 -37.38 -3.24
CA LEU A 412 -28.93 -36.60 -2.16
C LEU A 412 -29.03 -37.34 -0.83
N ALA A 413 -30.17 -37.98 -0.53
CA ALA A 413 -30.34 -38.81 0.68
C ALA A 413 -29.22 -39.85 0.81
N LYS A 414 -28.98 -40.57 -0.28
CA LYS A 414 -27.96 -41.62 -0.36
C LYS A 414 -26.56 -41.05 -0.18
N ILE A 415 -26.25 -39.92 -0.83
CA ILE A 415 -24.97 -39.24 -0.67
C ILE A 415 -24.75 -38.84 0.79
N CYS A 416 -25.70 -38.14 1.42
CA CYS A 416 -25.59 -37.71 2.81
C CYS A 416 -25.41 -38.91 3.76
N ALA A 417 -26.16 -40.00 3.56
CA ALA A 417 -26.02 -41.22 4.38
C ALA A 417 -24.63 -41.87 4.22
N GLN A 418 -24.10 -41.93 2.99
CA GLN A 418 -22.76 -42.45 2.72
C GLN A 418 -21.67 -41.60 3.38
N MET A 419 -21.83 -40.27 3.36
CA MET A 419 -20.89 -39.34 4.01
C MET A 419 -20.88 -39.53 5.52
N THR A 420 -22.05 -39.54 6.16
CA THR A 420 -22.16 -39.76 7.60
C THR A 420 -21.57 -41.10 8.01
N ALA A 421 -21.87 -42.18 7.26
CA ALA A 421 -21.32 -43.50 7.54
C ALA A 421 -19.78 -43.53 7.40
N ARG A 422 -19.23 -42.89 6.37
CA ARG A 422 -17.78 -42.85 6.14
C ARG A 422 -17.06 -42.00 7.18
N ALA A 423 -17.65 -40.87 7.59
CA ALA A 423 -17.13 -40.04 8.67
C ALA A 423 -17.13 -40.79 10.01
N ALA A 424 -18.18 -41.56 10.30
CA ALA A 424 -18.26 -42.39 11.50
C ALA A 424 -17.21 -43.51 11.49
N ALA A 425 -17.02 -44.19 10.34
CA ALA A 425 -16.04 -45.26 10.19
C ALA A 425 -14.58 -44.78 10.34
N ALA A 426 -14.28 -43.53 9.97
CA ALA A 426 -12.95 -42.96 10.11
C ALA A 426 -12.56 -42.66 11.58
N ARG A 427 -13.52 -42.61 12.52
CA ARG A 427 -13.29 -42.18 13.92
C ARG A 427 -12.67 -43.26 14.83
N GLN A 428 -12.28 -44.43 14.34
CA GLN A 428 -11.70 -45.53 15.16
C GLN A 428 -10.64 -46.34 14.39
N PRO A 429 -9.42 -46.62 14.93
CA PRO A 429 -8.58 -45.84 15.84
C PRO A 429 -7.55 -44.96 15.08
N SER A 430 -7.82 -44.63 13.82
CA SER A 430 -6.95 -43.78 13.01
C SER A 430 -7.40 -42.33 13.12
N TYR A 431 -6.52 -41.39 13.48
CA TYR A 431 -6.79 -39.94 13.38
C TYR A 431 -6.80 -39.45 11.92
N ALA A 432 -7.15 -40.34 10.98
CA ALA A 432 -7.19 -40.09 9.55
C ALA A 432 -8.38 -39.20 9.17
N PRO A 433 -8.16 -38.17 8.33
CA PRO A 433 -9.25 -37.51 7.63
C PRO A 433 -10.06 -38.51 6.80
N ALA A 434 -11.38 -38.42 6.87
CA ALA A 434 -12.27 -39.27 6.08
C ALA A 434 -12.24 -38.87 4.61
N ALA A 435 -11.55 -39.63 3.76
CA ALA A 435 -11.49 -39.34 2.32
C ALA A 435 -12.86 -39.44 1.64
N TRP A 436 -13.19 -38.49 0.76
CA TRP A 436 -14.49 -38.39 0.11
C TRP A 436 -14.41 -38.45 -1.42
N ALA A 437 -14.16 -37.31 -2.07
CA ALA A 437 -14.06 -37.22 -3.53
C ALA A 437 -12.69 -37.69 -4.03
N ALA A 438 -12.69 -38.45 -5.12
CA ALA A 438 -11.46 -38.83 -5.81
C ALA A 438 -10.76 -37.60 -6.39
N ALA A 439 -9.43 -37.64 -6.47
CA ALA A 439 -8.66 -36.60 -7.13
C ALA A 439 -9.03 -36.52 -8.62
N PRO A 440 -9.16 -35.32 -9.21
CA PRO A 440 -9.42 -35.18 -10.64
C PRO A 440 -8.24 -35.66 -11.47
N ALA A 441 -8.51 -36.08 -12.71
CA ALA A 441 -7.48 -36.57 -13.64
C ALA A 441 -6.44 -35.48 -14.01
N GLN A 442 -6.85 -34.21 -14.01
CA GLN A 442 -5.99 -33.06 -14.21
C GLN A 442 -6.30 -32.01 -13.15
N THR A 443 -5.24 -31.44 -12.58
CA THR A 443 -5.31 -30.31 -11.65
C THR A 443 -4.79 -29.05 -12.34
N PRO A 444 -5.05 -27.84 -11.82
CA PRO A 444 -4.44 -26.60 -12.32
C PRO A 444 -2.91 -26.66 -12.40
N PHE A 445 -2.28 -27.46 -11.55
CA PHE A 445 -0.82 -27.60 -11.45
C PHE A 445 -0.26 -28.80 -12.23
N ARG A 446 -1.08 -29.50 -13.02
CA ARG A 446 -0.70 -30.68 -13.83
C ARG A 446 -0.07 -31.84 -13.03
N MET A 447 -0.30 -31.86 -11.71
CA MET A 447 0.14 -32.92 -10.81
C MET A 447 -0.93 -33.22 -9.77
N PRO A 448 -1.05 -34.47 -9.27
CA PRO A 448 -1.97 -34.78 -8.18
C PRO A 448 -1.67 -33.92 -6.94
N VAL A 449 -2.72 -33.49 -6.25
CA VAL A 449 -2.62 -32.72 -5.00
C VAL A 449 -3.22 -33.55 -3.88
N ASP A 450 -2.44 -33.83 -2.83
CA ASP A 450 -2.86 -34.62 -1.68
C ASP A 450 -2.60 -33.90 -0.36
N TRP A 451 -3.43 -34.20 0.64
CA TRP A 451 -3.21 -33.72 2.00
C TRP A 451 -2.17 -34.59 2.71
N LEU A 452 -1.05 -34.00 3.11
CA LEU A 452 -0.08 -34.59 4.00
C LEU A 452 -0.46 -34.29 5.46
N TRP A 453 -1.30 -35.16 6.02
CA TRP A 453 -1.81 -35.05 7.38
C TRP A 453 -1.07 -35.93 8.41
N ARG A 454 -0.25 -36.89 7.95
CA ARG A 454 0.66 -37.69 8.77
C ARG A 454 1.85 -38.22 7.99
N LEU A 455 2.83 -38.74 8.71
CA LEU A 455 3.92 -39.57 8.17
C LEU A 455 3.53 -41.05 8.30
N ALA A 456 3.95 -41.87 7.36
CA ALA A 456 3.82 -43.33 7.39
C ALA A 456 4.99 -44.03 8.12
N SER A 457 6.16 -43.37 8.19
CA SER A 457 7.39 -43.82 8.88
C SER A 457 7.48 -43.38 10.34
N VAL A 458 6.66 -42.41 10.74
CA VAL A 458 6.60 -41.90 12.12
C VAL A 458 5.23 -42.19 12.68
N VAL A 459 5.14 -43.16 13.59
CA VAL A 459 3.87 -43.70 14.10
C VAL A 459 3.72 -43.50 15.60
N PRO A 460 2.50 -43.30 16.12
CA PRO A 460 2.30 -43.17 17.56
C PRO A 460 2.62 -44.46 18.31
N ALA A 461 3.27 -44.35 19.47
CA ALA A 461 3.29 -45.42 20.46
C ALA A 461 1.86 -45.72 20.94
N GLU A 462 1.62 -46.95 21.43
CA GLU A 462 0.33 -47.31 22.03
C GLU A 462 -0.04 -46.42 23.23
N THR A 463 0.97 -45.89 23.93
CA THR A 463 0.85 -44.99 25.08
C THR A 463 0.69 -43.52 24.71
N CYS A 464 0.88 -43.16 23.43
CA CYS A 464 0.79 -41.77 22.99
C CYS A 464 -0.68 -41.34 22.89
N ASP A 465 -1.01 -40.19 23.49
CA ASP A 465 -2.30 -39.55 23.26
C ASP A 465 -2.41 -39.05 21.80
N THR A 466 -3.20 -39.75 21.00
CA THR A 466 -3.42 -39.40 19.59
C THR A 466 -4.48 -38.31 19.40
N ALA A 467 -5.17 -37.87 20.45
CA ALA A 467 -6.23 -36.86 20.34
C ALA A 467 -5.68 -35.53 19.80
N VAL A 468 -4.53 -35.09 20.30
CA VAL A 468 -3.88 -33.86 19.82
C VAL A 468 -3.43 -33.97 18.36
N LEU A 469 -2.98 -35.16 17.93
CA LEU A 469 -2.60 -35.43 16.53
C LEU A 469 -3.82 -35.35 15.61
N GLY A 470 -4.99 -35.85 16.06
CA GLY A 470 -6.25 -35.74 15.32
C GLY A 470 -6.87 -34.34 15.31
N GLN A 471 -6.60 -33.52 16.33
CA GLN A 471 -7.01 -32.12 16.35
C GLN A 471 -6.17 -31.24 15.41
N GLN A 472 -4.92 -31.63 15.14
CA GLN A 472 -4.01 -30.91 14.25
C GLN A 472 -3.34 -31.83 13.21
N PRO A 473 -4.12 -32.41 12.29
CA PRO A 473 -3.59 -33.22 11.19
C PRO A 473 -2.56 -32.42 10.38
N GLY A 474 -1.37 -32.98 10.19
CA GLY A 474 -0.24 -32.34 9.52
C GLY A 474 0.45 -31.23 10.32
N GLY A 475 -0.08 -30.85 11.50
CA GLY A 475 0.44 -29.74 12.29
C GLY A 475 1.85 -29.97 12.84
N PHE A 476 2.20 -31.22 13.15
CA PHE A 476 3.42 -31.62 13.84
C PHE A 476 4.59 -31.99 12.92
N LEU A 477 4.43 -31.88 11.59
CA LEU A 477 5.41 -32.43 10.64
C LEU A 477 6.76 -31.70 10.69
N SER A 478 6.76 -30.38 10.79
CA SER A 478 8.00 -29.59 10.94
C SER A 478 8.70 -29.91 12.27
N ALA A 479 7.94 -30.07 13.35
CA ALA A 479 8.47 -30.51 14.64
C ALA A 479 9.08 -31.92 14.54
N ALA A 480 8.40 -32.86 13.88
CA ALA A 480 8.92 -34.21 13.65
C ALA A 480 10.23 -34.17 12.86
N GLY A 481 10.30 -33.33 11.84
CA GLY A 481 11.50 -33.07 11.06
C GLY A 481 12.70 -32.59 11.88
N ALA A 482 12.47 -31.66 12.81
CA ALA A 482 13.50 -31.17 13.72
C ALA A 482 13.98 -32.26 14.69
N ALA A 483 13.06 -33.09 15.21
CA ALA A 483 13.42 -34.25 16.03
C ALA A 483 14.25 -35.27 15.23
N LEU A 484 13.84 -35.61 14.01
CA LEU A 484 14.55 -36.53 13.11
C LEU A 484 15.96 -36.03 12.77
N GLN A 485 16.14 -34.72 12.57
CA GLN A 485 17.47 -34.14 12.37
C GLN A 485 18.37 -34.41 13.58
N VAL A 486 17.87 -34.12 14.79
CA VAL A 486 18.63 -34.32 16.02
C VAL A 486 18.95 -35.79 16.24
N LEU A 487 18.01 -36.71 15.97
CA LEU A 487 18.26 -38.15 16.02
C LEU A 487 19.27 -38.64 14.97
N GLY A 488 19.69 -37.79 14.03
CA GLY A 488 20.62 -38.15 12.97
C GLY A 488 19.95 -38.91 11.82
N ILE A 489 18.63 -39.01 11.81
CA ILE A 489 17.83 -39.73 10.80
C ILE A 489 17.58 -38.83 9.58
N GLY A 490 17.25 -37.55 9.77
CA GLY A 490 16.93 -36.65 8.66
C GLY A 490 18.14 -36.36 7.75
N PRO A 491 17.95 -36.23 6.42
CA PRO A 491 19.03 -36.00 5.45
C PRO A 491 19.72 -34.65 5.60
N VAL A 492 19.02 -33.59 6.02
CA VAL A 492 19.61 -32.26 6.17
C VAL A 492 20.40 -32.20 7.48
N LYS A 493 21.73 -32.16 7.38
CA LYS A 493 22.66 -32.07 8.51
C LYS A 493 23.05 -30.64 8.87
N ILE A 494 22.65 -29.65 8.06
CA ILE A 494 22.92 -28.23 8.35
C ILE A 494 22.25 -27.83 9.67
N ASN A 495 23.07 -27.60 10.69
CA ASN A 495 22.65 -27.13 12.01
C ASN A 495 22.98 -25.64 12.13
N LEU A 496 21.94 -24.81 12.25
CA LEU A 496 22.10 -23.36 12.36
C LEU A 496 22.29 -22.91 13.80
N LEU A 497 22.73 -23.78 14.71
CA LEU A 497 23.06 -23.38 16.07
C LEU A 497 24.37 -22.56 16.09
N PRO A 498 24.41 -21.36 16.72
CA PRO A 498 25.64 -20.59 16.82
C PRO A 498 26.77 -21.37 17.50
N ALA A 499 28.00 -21.28 16.99
CA ALA A 499 29.15 -22.00 17.54
C ALA A 499 29.46 -21.63 19.02
N ASP A 500 29.08 -20.41 19.41
CA ASP A 500 29.20 -19.85 20.76
C ASP A 500 27.98 -20.11 21.66
N TYR A 501 26.95 -20.81 21.16
CA TYR A 501 25.71 -21.04 21.91
C TYR A 501 25.91 -21.81 23.22
N HIS A 502 26.77 -22.83 23.21
CA HIS A 502 27.09 -23.60 24.41
C HIS A 502 28.38 -23.08 25.07
N SER A 503 28.25 -22.71 26.35
CA SER A 503 29.41 -22.55 27.24
C SER A 503 30.21 -23.85 27.33
N VAL A 504 31.48 -23.77 27.77
CA VAL A 504 32.35 -24.95 27.92
C VAL A 504 31.68 -26.06 28.75
N PHE A 505 30.98 -25.69 29.83
CA PHE A 505 30.20 -26.61 30.67
C PHE A 505 28.97 -27.17 29.94
N GLY A 506 28.31 -26.35 29.11
CA GLY A 506 27.20 -26.78 28.23
C GLY A 506 27.63 -27.85 27.22
N ARG A 507 28.82 -27.72 26.62
CA ARG A 507 29.37 -28.72 25.68
C ARG A 507 29.60 -30.08 26.35
N MET A 508 30.01 -30.09 27.61
CA MET A 508 30.18 -31.33 28.38
C MET A 508 28.84 -32.04 28.63
N LYS A 509 27.79 -31.30 29.01
CA LYS A 509 26.42 -31.86 29.12
C LYS A 509 25.87 -32.34 27.79
N GLN A 510 26.14 -31.62 26.69
CA GLN A 510 25.76 -32.02 25.34
C GLN A 510 26.39 -33.37 24.95
N LEU A 511 27.68 -33.57 25.25
CA LEU A 511 28.36 -34.86 25.01
C LEU A 511 27.74 -36.01 25.82
N MET A 512 27.31 -35.77 27.06
CA MET A 512 26.63 -36.80 27.87
C MET A 512 25.23 -37.14 27.33
N ARG A 513 24.52 -36.15 26.76
CA ARG A 513 23.18 -36.31 26.15
C ARG A 513 23.21 -36.90 24.74
N PHE A 514 24.37 -36.91 24.08
CA PHE A 514 24.58 -37.59 22.79
C PHE A 514 24.29 -39.11 22.85
N ARG A 515 24.14 -39.69 24.05
CA ARG A 515 23.68 -41.07 24.31
C ARG A 515 22.16 -41.23 24.47
N GLY A 516 21.39 -40.14 24.40
CA GLY A 516 19.94 -40.16 24.56
C GLY A 516 19.24 -40.89 23.41
N ARG A 517 18.30 -41.78 23.73
CA ARG A 517 17.51 -42.55 22.75
C ARG A 517 16.33 -41.79 22.16
N SER A 518 16.00 -40.59 22.64
CA SER A 518 14.83 -39.84 22.16
C SER A 518 15.14 -38.35 21.98
N ALA A 519 14.35 -37.69 21.12
CA ALA A 519 14.48 -36.28 20.83
C ALA A 519 13.12 -35.59 20.78
N TRP A 520 13.03 -34.42 21.40
CA TRP A 520 11.97 -33.45 21.19
C TRP A 520 12.27 -32.62 19.95
N GLY A 521 11.30 -32.49 19.08
CA GLY A 521 11.26 -31.47 18.05
C GLY A 521 10.23 -30.43 18.42
N ILE A 522 10.60 -29.15 18.38
CA ILE A 522 9.76 -28.03 18.81
C ILE A 522 9.65 -27.03 17.66
N ASP A 523 8.46 -26.92 17.08
CA ASP A 523 8.08 -25.92 16.07
C ASP A 523 7.55 -24.66 16.76
N VAL A 524 8.31 -23.57 16.67
CA VAL A 524 7.92 -22.25 17.19
C VAL A 524 7.25 -21.45 16.07
N SER A 525 5.96 -21.72 15.87
CA SER A 525 5.15 -21.10 14.80
C SER A 525 4.40 -19.85 15.27
N ARG A 526 3.80 -19.09 14.35
CA ARG A 526 3.08 -17.83 14.69
C ARG A 526 1.69 -17.99 15.30
N SER A 527 1.10 -19.18 15.24
CA SER A 527 -0.21 -19.48 15.85
C SER A 527 -0.09 -20.24 17.17
N GLY A 528 1.09 -20.76 17.48
CA GLY A 528 1.34 -21.55 18.68
C GLY A 528 2.61 -22.40 18.55
N ILE A 529 2.96 -23.08 19.63
CA ILE A 529 4.14 -23.94 19.71
C ILE A 529 3.67 -25.39 19.67
N LYS A 530 4.30 -26.18 18.80
CA LYS A 530 4.02 -27.61 18.67
C LYS A 530 5.28 -28.39 18.97
N ALA A 531 5.17 -29.38 19.85
CA ALA A 531 6.28 -30.23 20.23
C ALA A 531 5.92 -31.70 20.02
N ILE A 532 6.88 -32.48 19.55
CA ILE A 532 6.74 -33.93 19.39
C ILE A 532 8.00 -34.63 19.87
N LYS A 533 7.83 -35.68 20.66
CA LYS A 533 8.93 -36.52 21.17
C LYS A 533 9.01 -37.79 20.33
N LEU A 534 10.16 -38.00 19.71
CA LEU A 534 10.44 -39.17 18.87
C LEU A 534 11.52 -40.06 19.47
N THR A 535 11.32 -41.37 19.37
CA THR A 535 12.32 -42.41 19.62
C THR A 535 12.58 -43.15 18.31
N PRO A 536 13.83 -43.47 17.92
CA PRO A 536 14.10 -44.32 16.77
C PRO A 536 13.39 -45.67 16.88
N ALA A 537 12.85 -46.15 15.76
CA ALA A 537 12.17 -47.43 15.64
C ALA A 537 12.83 -48.27 14.53
N GLU A 538 12.42 -49.53 14.41
CA GLU A 538 12.76 -50.38 13.26
C GLU A 538 11.67 -50.26 12.16
N PRO A 539 12.02 -50.31 10.87
CA PRO A 539 13.37 -50.39 10.28
C PRO A 539 14.20 -49.11 10.52
N PRO A 540 15.54 -49.14 10.29
CA PRO A 540 16.36 -47.93 10.36
C PRO A 540 15.67 -46.81 9.56
N HIS A 541 15.66 -45.60 10.12
CA HIS A 541 14.92 -44.43 9.64
C HIS A 541 13.41 -44.35 9.95
N ALA A 542 12.84 -45.32 10.69
CA ALA A 542 11.53 -45.15 11.31
C ALA A 542 11.64 -44.48 12.70
N ALA A 543 10.54 -43.88 13.18
CA ALA A 543 10.46 -43.34 14.53
C ALA A 543 9.08 -43.55 15.16
N THR A 544 9.06 -43.64 16.49
CA THR A 544 7.84 -43.74 17.28
C THR A 544 7.58 -42.42 18.00
N ILE A 545 6.32 -41.96 17.98
CA ILE A 545 5.88 -40.77 18.71
C ILE A 545 5.55 -41.19 20.15
N GLU A 546 6.33 -40.70 21.10
CA GLU A 546 6.10 -40.94 22.54
C GLU A 546 5.12 -39.92 23.14
N ALA A 547 5.18 -38.69 22.65
CA ALA A 547 4.34 -37.59 23.12
C ALA A 547 4.20 -36.52 22.04
N ALA A 548 3.05 -35.85 22.02
CA ALA A 548 2.81 -34.67 21.20
C ALA A 548 2.08 -33.61 22.05
N LEU A 549 2.46 -32.35 21.90
CA LEU A 549 1.93 -31.22 22.66
C LEU A 549 1.70 -30.03 21.73
N SER A 550 0.54 -29.40 21.81
CA SER A 550 0.25 -28.15 21.11
C SER A 550 -0.17 -27.08 22.10
N VAL A 551 0.57 -25.98 22.13
CA VAL A 551 0.29 -24.83 23.00
C VAL A 551 -0.02 -23.62 22.10
N PRO A 552 -1.30 -23.21 21.96
CA PRO A 552 -1.63 -22.00 21.24
C PRO A 552 -1.08 -20.76 21.97
N HIS A 553 -0.75 -19.71 21.20
CA HIS A 553 -0.50 -18.41 21.83
C HIS A 553 -1.80 -17.81 22.36
N ARG A 554 -1.70 -16.99 23.42
CA ARG A 554 -2.87 -16.28 23.99
C ARG A 554 -3.62 -15.45 22.95
N LYS A 555 -2.89 -14.85 22.01
CA LYS A 555 -3.40 -14.26 20.77
C LYS A 555 -2.40 -14.48 19.63
N PRO A 556 -2.81 -14.42 18.35
CA PRO A 556 -1.89 -14.55 17.23
C PRO A 556 -0.75 -13.53 17.30
N LEU A 557 0.49 -13.95 16.99
CA LEU A 557 1.67 -13.10 17.18
C LEU A 557 1.64 -11.81 16.34
N ASN A 558 1.00 -11.81 15.17
CA ASN A 558 0.89 -10.62 14.33
C ASN A 558 -0.14 -9.59 14.85
N GLN A 559 -0.86 -9.90 15.91
CA GLN A 559 -1.69 -8.95 16.67
C GLN A 559 -0.99 -8.43 17.93
N ALA A 560 0.30 -8.75 18.10
CA ALA A 560 1.11 -8.06 19.09
C ALA A 560 1.20 -6.57 18.71
N VAL A 561 1.06 -5.70 19.71
CA VAL A 561 1.13 -4.24 19.51
C VAL A 561 2.56 -3.81 19.19
N ASN A 562 3.54 -4.58 19.66
CA ASN A 562 4.97 -4.35 19.45
C ASN A 562 5.77 -5.65 19.65
N ASP A 563 7.05 -5.61 19.30
CA ASP A 563 7.98 -6.74 19.45
C ASP A 563 8.00 -7.26 20.90
N ALA A 564 8.01 -6.39 21.92
CA ALA A 564 8.06 -6.82 23.31
C ALA A 564 6.81 -7.61 23.77
N GLU A 565 5.63 -7.34 23.21
CA GLU A 565 4.45 -8.17 23.43
C GLU A 565 4.55 -9.50 22.68
N GLU A 566 5.01 -9.49 21.42
CA GLU A 566 5.24 -10.72 20.65
C GLU A 566 6.17 -11.68 21.41
N GLU A 567 7.27 -11.15 21.95
CA GLU A 567 8.25 -11.91 22.72
C GLU A 567 7.65 -12.51 24.00
N ARG A 568 6.85 -11.73 24.74
CA ARG A 568 6.15 -12.22 25.94
C ARG A 568 5.16 -13.34 25.62
N LEU A 569 4.43 -13.25 24.51
CA LEU A 569 3.49 -14.29 24.09
C LEU A 569 4.21 -15.62 23.78
N ILE A 570 5.38 -15.55 23.15
CA ILE A 570 6.22 -16.74 22.91
C ILE A 570 6.72 -17.32 24.24
N ASP A 571 7.21 -16.48 25.15
CA ASP A 571 7.72 -16.91 26.46
C ASP A 571 6.63 -17.57 27.32
N GLU A 572 5.41 -17.03 27.32
CA GLU A 572 4.25 -17.61 28.01
C GLU A 572 3.95 -19.02 27.46
N SER A 573 3.90 -19.17 26.13
CA SER A 573 3.65 -20.47 25.48
C SER A 573 4.78 -21.48 25.70
N LEU A 574 6.05 -21.06 25.67
CA LEU A 574 7.19 -21.93 25.97
C LEU A 574 7.19 -22.40 27.43
N LYS A 575 6.89 -21.50 28.39
CA LYS A 575 6.75 -21.87 29.81
C LYS A 575 5.64 -22.90 30.00
N GLN A 576 4.49 -22.69 29.35
CA GLN A 576 3.40 -23.65 29.39
C GLN A 576 3.81 -24.99 28.78
N LEU A 577 4.50 -24.98 27.63
CA LEU A 577 5.01 -26.21 27.01
C LEU A 577 5.93 -26.98 27.97
N PHE A 578 6.94 -26.33 28.54
CA PHE A 578 7.91 -27.00 29.41
C PHE A 578 7.37 -27.37 30.79
N SER A 579 6.26 -26.77 31.22
CA SER A 579 5.52 -27.24 32.41
C SER A 579 4.83 -28.59 32.17
N SER A 580 4.48 -28.88 30.92
CA SER A 580 3.78 -30.11 30.50
C SER A 580 4.73 -31.15 29.89
N ALA A 581 5.85 -30.71 29.30
CA ALA A 581 6.83 -31.57 28.64
C ALA A 581 7.94 -32.00 29.60
N ALA A 582 8.08 -33.30 29.85
CA ALA A 582 9.22 -33.86 30.58
C ALA A 582 10.46 -33.92 29.65
N ILE A 583 11.16 -32.78 29.47
CA ILE A 583 12.33 -32.68 28.59
C ILE A 583 13.52 -33.50 29.12
N GLY A 584 13.78 -33.46 30.44
CA GLY A 584 14.83 -34.25 31.09
C GLY A 584 16.18 -34.21 30.37
N ASN A 585 16.69 -35.39 30.02
CA ASN A 585 17.95 -35.57 29.27
C ASN A 585 17.73 -35.77 27.75
N ASP A 586 16.48 -35.71 27.27
CA ASP A 586 16.15 -35.94 25.86
C ASP A 586 16.75 -34.84 24.99
N ARG A 587 17.13 -35.16 23.75
CA ARG A 587 17.73 -34.15 22.86
C ARG A 587 16.66 -33.19 22.34
N VAL A 588 17.01 -31.95 21.97
CA VAL A 588 16.03 -30.93 21.56
C VAL A 588 16.41 -30.30 20.21
N GLY A 589 15.55 -30.47 19.22
CA GLY A 589 15.59 -29.77 17.93
C GLY A 589 14.55 -28.67 17.89
N VAL A 590 14.92 -27.51 17.37
CA VAL A 590 14.02 -26.35 17.24
C VAL A 590 13.84 -26.00 15.77
N ALA A 591 12.59 -25.95 15.33
CA ALA A 591 12.19 -25.39 14.04
C ALA A 591 11.76 -23.92 14.21
N PHE A 592 12.32 -23.02 13.40
CA PHE A 592 12.01 -21.60 13.35
C PHE A 592 11.45 -21.18 11.98
N SER A 593 10.85 -20.00 11.86
CA SER A 593 10.20 -19.56 10.62
C SER A 593 11.16 -19.48 9.42
N SER A 594 10.79 -20.11 8.30
CA SER A 594 11.54 -20.02 7.03
C SER A 594 11.64 -18.61 6.45
N ARG A 595 10.85 -17.64 6.92
CA ARG A 595 11.06 -16.24 6.52
C ARG A 595 12.39 -15.66 6.98
N TRP A 596 13.04 -16.30 7.96
CA TRP A 596 14.39 -15.93 8.40
C TRP A 596 15.48 -16.65 7.60
N LEU A 597 15.13 -17.66 6.80
CA LEU A 597 16.06 -18.49 6.05
C LEU A 597 16.48 -17.81 4.74
N LEU A 598 17.78 -17.74 4.52
CA LEU A 598 18.39 -17.50 3.23
C LEU A 598 18.94 -18.84 2.71
N LEU A 599 18.31 -19.38 1.68
CA LEU A 599 18.77 -20.59 1.00
C LEU A 599 19.37 -20.23 -0.36
N ARG A 600 20.56 -20.77 -0.64
CA ARG A 600 21.23 -20.68 -1.94
C ARG A 600 21.72 -22.05 -2.37
N GLN A 601 21.51 -22.39 -3.63
CA GLN A 601 22.07 -23.58 -4.25
C GLN A 601 22.90 -23.14 -5.44
N PHE A 602 24.14 -23.60 -5.52
CA PHE A 602 25.05 -23.29 -6.63
C PHE A 602 26.04 -24.42 -6.86
N LYS A 603 26.58 -24.46 -8.08
CA LYS A 603 27.57 -25.44 -8.51
C LYS A 603 28.97 -24.89 -8.33
N LEU A 604 29.86 -25.74 -7.86
CA LEU A 604 31.29 -25.48 -7.71
C LEU A 604 32.07 -26.22 -8.80
N PRO A 605 33.17 -25.62 -9.29
CA PRO A 605 34.06 -26.28 -10.23
C PRO A 605 34.72 -27.52 -9.59
N PRO A 606 35.34 -28.41 -10.41
CA PRO A 606 36.03 -29.58 -9.90
C PRO A 606 37.10 -29.24 -8.86
N ILE A 607 36.87 -29.66 -7.61
CA ILE A 607 37.76 -29.35 -6.49
C ILE A 607 38.04 -30.60 -5.64
N ASP A 608 39.15 -30.55 -4.94
CA ASP A 608 39.49 -31.51 -3.89
C ASP A 608 38.55 -31.30 -2.68
N VAL A 609 38.02 -32.40 -2.14
CA VAL A 609 37.09 -32.40 -1.00
C VAL A 609 37.65 -31.64 0.22
N HIS A 610 38.97 -31.67 0.46
CA HIS A 610 39.59 -30.97 1.58
C HIS A 610 39.57 -29.44 1.42
N LYS A 611 39.49 -28.94 0.18
CA LYS A 611 39.39 -27.50 -0.12
C LYS A 611 37.96 -27.01 -0.24
N LEU A 612 36.98 -27.92 -0.22
CA LEU A 612 35.57 -27.61 -0.37
C LEU A 612 35.07 -26.56 0.64
N PRO A 613 35.35 -26.66 1.96
CA PRO A 613 34.82 -25.68 2.92
C PRO A 613 35.30 -24.25 2.64
N ALA A 614 36.57 -24.08 2.31
CA ALA A 614 37.15 -22.76 2.02
C ALA A 614 36.57 -22.15 0.74
N LEU A 615 36.36 -22.97 -0.31
CA LEU A 615 35.74 -22.47 -1.54
C LEU A 615 34.26 -22.15 -1.34
N VAL A 616 33.51 -22.98 -0.59
CA VAL A 616 32.11 -22.68 -0.26
C VAL A 616 32.01 -21.39 0.52
N GLU A 617 32.89 -21.14 1.50
CA GLU A 617 32.91 -19.87 2.21
C GLU A 617 33.14 -18.69 1.26
N PHE A 618 34.13 -18.79 0.37
CA PHE A 618 34.44 -17.75 -0.61
C PHE A 618 33.26 -17.45 -1.53
N GLU A 619 32.65 -18.48 -2.13
CA GLU A 619 31.49 -18.32 -3.02
C GLU A 619 30.26 -17.83 -2.26
N SER A 620 30.07 -18.26 -1.01
CA SER A 620 28.95 -17.80 -0.18
C SER A 620 29.00 -16.30 0.08
N ARG A 621 30.19 -15.69 0.21
CA ARG A 621 30.35 -14.23 0.34
C ARG A 621 29.84 -13.46 -0.89
N VAL A 622 29.82 -14.10 -2.06
CA VAL A 622 29.32 -13.51 -3.31
C VAL A 622 27.82 -13.79 -3.47
N GLN A 623 27.38 -15.00 -3.15
CA GLN A 623 26.01 -15.48 -3.40
C GLN A 623 25.00 -15.06 -2.32
N VAL A 624 25.47 -14.78 -1.10
CA VAL A 624 24.64 -14.39 0.04
C VAL A 624 24.66 -12.86 0.18
N PRO A 625 23.49 -12.18 0.16
CA PRO A 625 23.41 -10.72 0.12
C PRO A 625 23.71 -10.03 1.47
N ILE A 626 24.13 -10.78 2.49
CA ILE A 626 24.42 -10.30 3.84
C ILE A 626 25.79 -10.83 4.25
N PRO A 627 26.65 -10.02 4.90
CA PRO A 627 27.95 -10.49 5.39
C PRO A 627 27.83 -11.75 6.25
N LEU A 628 28.68 -12.75 6.01
CA LEU A 628 28.62 -14.04 6.70
C LEU A 628 28.82 -13.91 8.22
N GLU A 629 29.52 -12.87 8.67
CA GLU A 629 29.77 -12.57 10.08
C GLU A 629 28.49 -12.21 10.85
N GLU A 630 27.53 -11.59 10.17
CA GLU A 630 26.20 -11.25 10.70
C GLU A 630 25.24 -12.45 10.69
N LEU A 631 25.67 -13.56 10.08
CA LEU A 631 24.86 -14.75 9.87
C LEU A 631 25.32 -15.90 10.77
N VAL A 632 24.38 -16.79 11.05
CA VAL A 632 24.67 -18.18 11.39
C VAL A 632 24.33 -18.96 10.13
N TRP A 633 25.31 -19.68 9.61
CA TRP A 633 25.19 -20.35 8.33
C TRP A 633 25.90 -21.69 8.35
N GLY A 634 25.51 -22.54 7.41
CA GLY A 634 26.18 -23.81 7.14
C GLY A 634 25.86 -24.27 5.73
N PHE A 635 26.55 -25.31 5.30
CA PHE A 635 26.38 -25.87 3.97
C PHE A 635 26.37 -27.39 3.99
N GLN A 636 25.83 -27.98 2.94
CA GLN A 636 25.85 -29.41 2.68
C GLN A 636 25.87 -29.64 1.17
N THR A 637 26.55 -30.68 0.71
CA THR A 637 26.57 -31.05 -0.70
C THR A 637 25.32 -31.85 -1.06
N ILE A 638 24.78 -31.68 -2.26
CA ILE A 638 23.60 -32.43 -2.74
C ILE A 638 23.81 -33.95 -2.65
N ASP A 639 25.01 -34.43 -2.95
CA ASP A 639 25.35 -35.86 -2.83
C ASP A 639 25.17 -36.40 -1.40
N GLU A 640 25.47 -35.60 -0.37
CA GLU A 640 25.25 -35.98 1.03
C GLU A 640 23.76 -36.04 1.42
N PHE A 641 22.86 -35.38 0.68
CA PHE A 641 21.41 -35.54 0.89
C PHE A 641 20.91 -36.89 0.36
N ALA A 642 21.60 -37.48 -0.62
CA ALA A 642 21.21 -38.73 -1.28
C ALA A 642 21.89 -39.98 -0.68
N ALA A 643 22.92 -39.82 0.16
CA ALA A 643 23.73 -40.93 0.67
C ALA A 643 23.15 -41.53 1.96
N ALA A 644 23.12 -42.87 2.04
CA ALA A 644 22.86 -43.56 3.30
C ALA A 644 24.04 -43.37 4.28
N PRO A 645 23.81 -43.41 5.61
CA PRO A 645 24.85 -43.17 6.61
C PRO A 645 26.09 -44.09 6.49
N ASP A 646 25.89 -45.32 6.01
CA ASP A 646 26.95 -46.32 5.86
C ASP A 646 27.75 -46.16 4.54
N ASP A 647 27.11 -45.60 3.50
CA ASP A 647 27.72 -45.36 2.18
C ASP A 647 28.65 -44.14 2.19
N ALA A 648 28.36 -43.14 3.00
CA ALA A 648 29.18 -41.93 3.12
C ALA A 648 30.64 -42.24 3.56
N LYS A 649 30.82 -43.22 4.46
CA LYS A 649 32.14 -43.67 4.94
C LYS A 649 32.90 -44.52 3.90
N ALA A 650 32.19 -45.19 3.01
CA ALA A 650 32.78 -45.96 1.91
C ALA A 650 33.19 -45.05 0.74
N ALA A 651 32.37 -44.03 0.42
CA ALA A 651 32.66 -43.03 -0.61
C ALA A 651 33.85 -42.12 -0.26
N GLU A 652 34.02 -41.76 1.01
CA GLU A 652 35.16 -40.99 1.52
C GLU A 652 36.52 -41.70 1.28
N LYS A 653 36.54 -43.04 1.30
CA LYS A 653 37.74 -43.86 1.04
C LYS A 653 38.03 -44.11 -0.44
N ALA A 654 37.07 -43.88 -1.34
CA ALA A 654 37.18 -44.14 -2.78
C ALA A 654 37.34 -42.85 -3.62
N ALA A 655 37.54 -41.70 -2.98
CA ALA A 655 37.38 -40.38 -3.58
C ALA A 655 38.20 -40.17 -4.88
N ILE A 656 37.48 -39.79 -5.94
CA ILE A 656 38.06 -39.18 -7.14
C ILE A 656 38.62 -37.81 -6.71
N PRO A 657 39.90 -37.49 -6.96
CA PRO A 657 40.59 -36.36 -6.32
C PRO A 657 40.05 -34.98 -6.72
N ARG A 658 39.28 -34.86 -7.80
CA ARG A 658 38.54 -33.64 -8.17
C ARG A 658 37.20 -34.00 -8.77
N ARG A 659 36.12 -33.46 -8.21
CA ARG A 659 34.77 -33.57 -8.76
C ARG A 659 34.02 -32.26 -8.61
N GLU A 660 33.05 -32.05 -9.49
CA GLU A 660 32.09 -30.96 -9.35
C GLU A 660 31.19 -31.22 -8.14
N TYR A 661 30.88 -30.17 -7.39
CA TYR A 661 29.97 -30.25 -6.25
C TYR A 661 28.81 -29.31 -6.47
N GLU A 662 27.60 -29.78 -6.18
CA GLU A 662 26.46 -28.90 -6.00
C GLU A 662 26.22 -28.72 -4.51
N VAL A 663 26.19 -27.47 -4.06
CA VAL A 663 26.17 -27.12 -2.64
C VAL A 663 24.93 -26.32 -2.32
N VAL A 664 24.30 -26.69 -1.20
CA VAL A 664 23.22 -25.91 -0.58
C VAL A 664 23.80 -25.18 0.62
N VAL A 665 23.63 -23.86 0.63
CA VAL A 665 23.99 -22.97 1.74
C VAL A 665 22.70 -22.48 2.37
N ALA A 666 22.59 -22.67 3.69
CA ALA A 666 21.51 -22.15 4.50
C ALA A 666 22.07 -21.14 5.51
N ALA A 667 21.46 -19.98 5.61
CA ALA A 667 21.88 -18.92 6.52
C ALA A 667 20.70 -18.20 7.18
N VAL A 668 20.93 -17.64 8.36
CA VAL A 668 19.96 -16.83 9.11
C VAL A 668 20.69 -15.72 9.86
N LYS A 669 20.04 -14.55 10.01
CA LYS A 669 20.59 -13.46 10.83
C LYS A 669 20.83 -13.91 12.26
N ARG A 670 22.07 -13.77 12.73
CA ARG A 670 22.50 -14.18 14.08
C ARG A 670 21.62 -13.58 15.17
N THR A 671 21.28 -12.30 15.05
CA THR A 671 20.47 -11.56 16.03
C THR A 671 19.06 -12.14 16.22
N LEU A 672 18.42 -12.64 15.16
CA LEU A 672 17.10 -13.26 15.25
C LEU A 672 17.18 -14.60 15.96
N LEU A 673 18.13 -15.44 15.57
CA LEU A 673 18.25 -16.78 16.11
C LEU A 673 18.75 -16.79 17.55
N THR A 674 19.76 -15.99 17.89
CA THR A 674 20.26 -15.87 19.27
C THR A 674 19.15 -15.44 20.23
N ARG A 675 18.27 -14.53 19.79
CA ARG A 675 17.12 -14.08 20.58
C ARG A 675 16.10 -15.20 20.84
N LEU A 676 15.83 -16.04 19.84
CA LEU A 676 14.98 -17.22 20.02
C LEU A 676 15.61 -18.21 21.00
N LEU A 677 16.89 -18.53 20.80
CA LEU A 677 17.60 -19.53 21.59
C LEU A 677 17.80 -19.10 23.05
N ALA A 678 17.96 -17.79 23.33
CA ALA A 678 18.05 -17.27 24.69
C ALA A 678 16.81 -17.62 25.55
N ARG A 679 15.64 -17.79 24.94
CA ARG A 679 14.40 -18.21 25.63
C ARG A 679 14.47 -19.65 26.14
N PHE A 680 15.13 -20.54 25.40
CA PHE A 680 15.36 -21.91 25.83
C PHE A 680 16.38 -21.93 26.98
N GLN A 681 17.46 -21.16 26.86
CA GLN A 681 18.48 -21.04 27.91
C GLN A 681 17.92 -20.48 29.22
N SER A 682 17.06 -19.46 29.18
CA SER A 682 16.43 -18.88 30.38
C SER A 682 15.51 -19.88 31.10
N MET A 683 15.03 -20.89 30.38
CA MET A 683 14.21 -22.00 30.90
C MET A 683 15.04 -23.26 31.19
N SER A 684 16.38 -23.15 31.18
CA SER A 684 17.33 -24.28 31.39
C SER A 684 17.18 -25.43 30.39
N VAL A 685 16.61 -25.17 29.21
CA VAL A 685 16.50 -26.12 28.10
C VAL A 685 17.65 -25.89 27.13
N TYR A 686 18.44 -26.96 26.89
CA TYR A 686 19.55 -26.92 25.94
C TYR A 686 19.05 -27.42 24.59
N VAL A 687 19.32 -26.64 23.54
CA VAL A 687 18.97 -26.96 22.15
C VAL A 687 20.17 -27.62 21.49
N ASP A 688 19.96 -28.78 20.86
CA ASP A 688 20.98 -29.55 20.15
C ASP A 688 21.08 -29.16 18.66
N ALA A 689 19.95 -28.79 18.05
CA ALA A 689 19.91 -28.28 16.69
C ALA A 689 18.83 -27.21 16.50
N ALA A 690 19.13 -26.23 15.65
CA ALA A 690 18.17 -25.23 15.20
C ALA A 690 18.12 -25.20 13.67
N GLN A 691 16.93 -25.21 13.10
CA GLN A 691 16.73 -25.26 11.66
C GLN A 691 15.44 -24.54 11.25
N ALA A 692 15.36 -24.08 10.01
CA ALA A 692 14.12 -23.50 9.47
C ALA A 692 13.03 -24.58 9.31
N ASP A 693 11.77 -24.20 9.52
CA ASP A 693 10.60 -25.09 9.44
C ASP A 693 10.46 -25.79 8.08
N SER A 694 10.84 -25.15 6.97
CA SER A 694 10.85 -25.76 5.62
C SER A 694 11.87 -26.89 5.48
N LEU A 695 13.08 -26.71 6.04
CA LEU A 695 14.13 -27.72 6.02
C LEU A 695 13.81 -28.87 6.98
N ALA A 696 13.21 -28.55 8.13
CA ALA A 696 12.70 -29.56 9.04
C ALA A 696 11.59 -30.39 8.36
N LEU A 697 10.62 -29.73 7.71
CA LEU A 697 9.56 -30.42 6.96
C LEU A 697 10.13 -31.25 5.81
N TYR A 698 11.17 -30.77 5.13
CA TYR A 698 11.91 -31.58 4.15
C TYR A 698 12.43 -32.87 4.79
N ASN A 699 13.08 -32.82 5.97
CA ASN A 699 13.55 -34.01 6.66
C ASN A 699 12.43 -35.03 6.91
N ALA A 700 11.29 -34.55 7.42
CA ALA A 700 10.14 -35.39 7.72
C ALA A 700 9.59 -36.09 6.47
N VAL A 701 9.40 -35.35 5.37
CA VAL A 701 8.88 -35.91 4.12
C VAL A 701 9.90 -36.80 3.43
N PHE A 702 11.17 -36.45 3.50
CA PHE A 702 12.23 -37.20 2.83
C PHE A 702 12.33 -38.64 3.38
N VAL A 703 12.45 -38.75 4.69
CA VAL A 703 12.48 -40.02 5.43
C VAL A 703 11.22 -40.84 5.13
N ASP A 704 10.07 -40.19 5.05
CA ASP A 704 8.79 -40.86 4.81
C ASP A 704 8.61 -41.40 3.38
N ARG A 705 9.16 -40.71 2.38
CA ARG A 705 8.82 -40.93 0.97
C ARG A 705 9.96 -41.47 0.10
N PHE A 706 11.22 -41.17 0.42
CA PHE A 706 12.36 -41.51 -0.44
C PHE A 706 13.24 -42.63 0.11
N GLU A 707 13.49 -42.70 1.42
CA GLU A 707 14.33 -43.76 2.02
C GLU A 707 13.69 -45.17 1.97
N ARG A 708 12.40 -45.28 1.57
CA ARG A 708 11.66 -46.55 1.45
C ARG A 708 11.66 -47.16 0.05
N SER A 709 12.47 -46.67 -0.90
CA SER A 709 12.31 -47.00 -2.32
C SER A 709 12.66 -48.45 -2.69
N GLU A 710 13.62 -49.10 -2.02
CA GLU A 710 14.04 -50.46 -2.35
C GLU A 710 13.14 -51.55 -1.72
N GLU A 711 12.70 -51.39 -0.46
CA GLU A 711 11.82 -52.37 0.20
C GLU A 711 10.35 -52.30 -0.24
N ARG A 712 9.81 -51.10 -0.56
CA ARG A 712 8.43 -50.97 -1.09
C ARG A 712 8.28 -51.54 -2.50
N ALA A 713 9.35 -51.57 -3.29
CA ALA A 713 9.34 -52.19 -4.61
C ALA A 713 9.02 -53.70 -4.52
N ALA A 714 9.40 -54.36 -3.42
CA ALA A 714 9.10 -55.77 -3.17
C ALA A 714 7.68 -56.01 -2.61
N ALA A 715 7.13 -55.08 -1.81
CA ALA A 715 5.84 -55.24 -1.11
C ALA A 715 4.58 -54.88 -1.95
N SER A 716 4.74 -54.21 -3.09
CA SER A 716 3.62 -53.66 -3.90
C SER A 716 2.78 -54.70 -4.69
N LYS A 717 2.82 -55.99 -4.35
CA LYS A 717 2.04 -57.03 -5.05
C LYS A 717 0.70 -57.42 -4.40
N SER A 718 0.37 -56.98 -3.19
CA SER A 718 -0.75 -57.60 -2.45
C SER A 718 -1.91 -56.73 -1.95
N ASN A 719 -1.87 -55.40 -1.93
CA ASN A 719 -3.03 -54.62 -1.45
C ASN A 719 -3.28 -53.33 -2.26
N GLY A 720 -4.54 -53.15 -2.68
CA GLY A 720 -5.01 -52.10 -3.59
C GLY A 720 -5.12 -50.69 -3.02
N GLU A 721 -4.31 -50.31 -2.03
CA GLU A 721 -4.27 -48.96 -1.48
C GLU A 721 -2.93 -48.28 -1.81
N LEU A 722 -3.02 -47.18 -2.57
CA LEU A 722 -1.91 -46.41 -3.15
C LEU A 722 -1.03 -47.22 -4.12
N ARG A 723 -1.53 -47.41 -5.36
CA ARG A 723 -0.69 -47.76 -6.51
C ARG A 723 0.46 -46.76 -6.62
N GLY A 724 1.68 -47.29 -6.49
CA GLY A 724 2.92 -46.53 -6.52
C GLY A 724 3.16 -45.83 -7.86
N HIS A 725 3.63 -44.59 -7.76
CA HIS A 725 4.48 -44.02 -8.80
C HIS A 725 5.90 -43.98 -8.25
N GLN A 726 6.80 -44.61 -9.01
CA GLN A 726 8.22 -44.74 -8.73
C GLN A 726 8.91 -43.36 -8.73
N GLY A 727 9.65 -43.04 -7.66
CA GLY A 727 10.87 -42.22 -7.70
C GLY A 727 10.86 -40.79 -8.28
N GLY A 728 9.75 -40.04 -8.25
CA GLY A 728 9.70 -38.65 -8.73
C GLY A 728 9.83 -37.60 -7.63
N ASN A 729 10.26 -36.39 -7.97
CA ASN A 729 10.32 -35.26 -7.03
C ASN A 729 8.92 -34.90 -6.50
N LEU A 730 8.85 -34.31 -5.31
CA LEU A 730 7.63 -33.88 -4.64
C LEU A 730 7.64 -32.36 -4.45
N LEU A 731 6.48 -31.74 -4.55
CA LEU A 731 6.29 -30.34 -4.15
C LEU A 731 5.49 -30.32 -2.85
N ILE A 732 6.04 -29.77 -1.78
CA ILE A 732 5.35 -29.63 -0.50
C ILE A 732 4.88 -28.18 -0.37
N VAL A 733 3.64 -27.99 0.05
CA VAL A 733 3.05 -26.67 0.33
C VAL A 733 2.56 -26.67 1.77
N ASP A 734 3.34 -26.06 2.66
CA ASP A 734 2.99 -25.89 4.07
C ASP A 734 2.29 -24.56 4.28
N ILE A 735 1.00 -24.59 4.57
CA ILE A 735 0.17 -23.39 4.71
C ILE A 735 0.10 -23.03 6.19
N GLY A 736 0.96 -22.12 6.60
CA GLY A 736 1.06 -21.62 7.96
C GLY A 736 0.02 -20.54 8.28
N ALA A 737 0.17 -19.90 9.43
CA ALA A 737 -0.72 -18.82 9.86
C ALA A 737 -0.50 -17.54 9.05
N ASP A 738 0.75 -17.07 8.95
CA ASP A 738 1.06 -15.76 8.35
C ASP A 738 1.74 -15.88 6.97
N SER A 739 2.26 -17.06 6.64
CA SER A 739 2.96 -17.35 5.40
C SER A 739 2.78 -18.82 5.02
N SER A 740 2.98 -19.14 3.75
CA SER A 740 3.05 -20.53 3.27
C SER A 740 4.44 -20.85 2.76
N ASN A 741 4.97 -22.04 3.00
CA ASN A 741 6.25 -22.47 2.47
C ASN A 741 6.04 -23.44 1.31
N VAL A 742 6.64 -23.15 0.16
CA VAL A 742 6.74 -24.08 -0.97
C VAL A 742 8.11 -24.74 -0.89
N ILE A 743 8.17 -26.07 -0.97
CA ILE A 743 9.40 -26.85 -0.87
C ILE A 743 9.44 -27.84 -2.03
N ALA A 744 10.44 -27.74 -2.89
CA ALA A 744 10.74 -28.80 -3.83
C ALA A 744 11.64 -29.82 -3.13
N CYS A 745 11.18 -31.07 -3.11
CA CYS A 745 11.80 -32.15 -2.34
C CYS A 745 12.12 -33.34 -3.23
N GLY A 746 13.39 -33.77 -3.25
CA GLY A 746 13.83 -35.00 -3.90
C GLY A 746 15.28 -35.34 -3.55
N PRO A 747 15.78 -36.53 -3.92
CA PRO A 747 17.13 -37.00 -3.57
C PRO A 747 18.24 -36.02 -3.94
N LYS A 748 18.05 -35.28 -5.04
CA LYS A 748 19.00 -34.27 -5.53
C LYS A 748 18.40 -32.86 -5.62
N LEU A 749 17.30 -32.61 -4.92
CA LEU A 749 16.55 -31.37 -5.04
C LEU A 749 16.08 -30.88 -3.67
N LEU A 750 16.63 -29.74 -3.26
CA LEU A 750 16.19 -28.99 -2.10
C LEU A 750 16.06 -27.51 -2.49
N TRP A 751 14.83 -27.07 -2.68
CA TRP A 751 14.51 -25.67 -2.91
C TRP A 751 13.36 -25.27 -2.01
N THR A 752 13.38 -24.06 -1.47
CA THR A 752 12.23 -23.55 -0.73
C THR A 752 12.06 -22.06 -0.90
N ARG A 753 10.80 -21.61 -0.83
CA ARG A 753 10.40 -20.22 -0.83
C ARG A 753 9.21 -20.02 0.10
N SER A 754 9.24 -18.96 0.89
CA SER A 754 8.09 -18.51 1.67
C SER A 754 7.25 -17.53 0.87
N LEU A 755 5.94 -17.73 0.92
CA LEU A 755 4.87 -16.96 0.30
C LEU A 755 4.24 -16.01 1.32
N GLY A 756 3.75 -14.85 0.83
CA GLY A 756 3.11 -13.83 1.69
C GLY A 756 1.69 -14.20 2.12
N VAL A 757 1.14 -15.28 1.58
CA VAL A 757 -0.22 -15.74 1.86
C VAL A 757 -0.22 -16.86 2.89
N GLY A 758 -1.02 -16.70 3.95
CA GLY A 758 -1.22 -17.71 4.99
C GLY A 758 -2.66 -17.72 5.50
N GLY A 759 -2.95 -18.56 6.49
CA GLY A 759 -4.27 -18.69 7.11
C GLY A 759 -4.88 -17.38 7.64
N GLN A 760 -4.06 -16.40 8.00
CA GLN A 760 -4.47 -15.09 8.51
C GLN A 760 -4.89 -14.12 7.40
N SER A 761 -4.43 -14.32 6.16
CA SER A 761 -4.92 -13.58 4.99
C SER A 761 -6.42 -13.84 4.79
N TYR A 762 -6.84 -15.09 4.95
CA TYR A 762 -8.26 -15.46 4.95
C TYR A 762 -9.04 -14.81 6.10
N THR A 763 -8.47 -14.76 7.30
CA THR A 763 -9.11 -14.11 8.45
C THR A 763 -9.30 -12.62 8.21
N ARG A 764 -8.30 -11.93 7.63
CA ARG A 764 -8.39 -10.50 7.28
C ARG A 764 -9.44 -10.22 6.22
N ALA A 765 -9.59 -11.10 5.23
CA ALA A 765 -10.65 -10.98 4.22
C ALA A 765 -12.05 -11.01 4.89
N LEU A 766 -12.25 -11.89 5.88
CA LEU A 766 -13.51 -11.93 6.63
C LEU A 766 -13.72 -10.71 7.55
N VAL A 767 -12.65 -10.20 8.17
CA VAL A 767 -12.71 -8.94 8.95
C VAL A 767 -13.22 -7.80 8.07
N GLN A 768 -12.65 -7.63 6.88
CA GLN A 768 -13.02 -6.57 5.95
C GLN A 768 -14.45 -6.76 5.41
N GLN A 769 -14.80 -7.97 5.00
CA GLN A 769 -16.09 -8.24 4.36
C GLN A 769 -17.27 -8.15 5.34
N PHE A 770 -17.09 -8.60 6.58
CA PHE A 770 -18.18 -8.73 7.55
C PHE A 770 -18.09 -7.74 8.71
N ASN A 771 -17.10 -6.83 8.70
CA ASN A 771 -16.85 -5.87 9.77
C ASN A 771 -16.74 -6.54 11.16
N LEU A 772 -15.99 -7.64 11.23
CA LEU A 772 -15.80 -8.45 12.43
C LEU A 772 -14.49 -8.10 13.13
N THR A 773 -14.40 -8.40 14.43
CA THR A 773 -13.08 -8.50 15.08
C THR A 773 -12.29 -9.68 14.52
N PHE A 774 -10.96 -9.65 14.62
CA PHE A 774 -10.13 -10.75 14.13
C PHE A 774 -10.50 -12.10 14.77
N GLN A 775 -10.78 -12.12 16.09
CA GLN A 775 -11.15 -13.35 16.78
C GLN A 775 -12.47 -13.92 16.24
N GLN A 776 -13.49 -13.08 16.07
CA GLN A 776 -14.77 -13.50 15.48
C GLN A 776 -14.59 -14.01 14.04
N ALA A 777 -13.75 -13.35 13.25
CA ALA A 777 -13.42 -13.80 11.89
C ALA A 777 -12.67 -15.14 11.88
N GLU A 778 -11.77 -15.38 12.84
CA GLU A 778 -11.04 -16.64 12.97
C GLU A 778 -12.00 -17.78 13.36
N GLU A 779 -12.89 -17.55 14.32
CA GLU A 779 -13.93 -18.49 14.70
C GLU A 779 -14.86 -18.81 13.53
N LEU A 780 -15.27 -17.79 12.77
CA LEU A 780 -16.08 -17.95 11.56
C LEU A 780 -15.36 -18.75 10.47
N LYS A 781 -14.06 -18.52 10.27
CA LYS A 781 -13.22 -19.26 9.32
C LYS A 781 -13.07 -20.73 9.70
N GLN A 782 -12.88 -21.01 10.99
CA GLN A 782 -12.71 -22.37 11.51
C GLN A 782 -14.03 -23.14 11.57
N GLN A 783 -15.15 -22.44 11.80
CA GLN A 783 -16.48 -23.03 11.98
C GLN A 783 -17.53 -22.32 11.11
N PRO A 784 -17.38 -22.31 9.78
CA PRO A 784 -18.28 -21.58 8.89
C PRO A 784 -19.70 -22.14 8.92
N PHE A 785 -19.87 -23.41 9.29
CA PHE A 785 -21.17 -24.06 9.50
C PHE A 785 -22.04 -23.41 10.59
N LYS A 786 -21.49 -22.54 11.45
CA LYS A 786 -22.29 -21.74 12.39
C LYS A 786 -23.02 -20.58 11.73
N ALA A 787 -22.62 -20.17 10.53
CA ALA A 787 -23.22 -19.05 9.83
C ALA A 787 -24.56 -19.42 9.18
N PRO A 788 -25.54 -18.51 9.11
CA PRO A 788 -26.81 -18.75 8.42
C PRO A 788 -26.64 -19.06 6.93
N LEU A 789 -25.66 -18.44 6.29
CA LEU A 789 -25.27 -18.65 4.90
C LEU A 789 -23.75 -18.86 4.81
N LEU A 790 -23.36 -19.89 4.07
CA LEU A 790 -21.96 -20.28 3.83
C LEU A 790 -21.38 -19.56 2.60
N TYR A 791 -22.18 -19.36 1.56
CA TYR A 791 -21.74 -18.79 0.29
C TYR A 791 -21.08 -17.41 0.43
N PRO A 792 -21.61 -16.44 1.20
CA PRO A 792 -20.94 -15.16 1.39
C PRO A 792 -19.53 -15.29 1.99
N ILE A 793 -19.33 -16.26 2.90
CA ILE A 793 -18.02 -16.53 3.51
C ILE A 793 -17.05 -17.02 2.45
N PHE A 794 -17.41 -18.07 1.71
CA PHE A 794 -16.53 -18.63 0.67
C PHE A 794 -16.27 -17.65 -0.47
N LYS A 795 -17.27 -16.83 -0.84
CA LYS A 795 -17.11 -15.74 -1.79
C LYS A 795 -16.08 -14.71 -1.30
N ALA A 796 -16.07 -14.39 -0.01
CA ALA A 796 -15.09 -13.49 0.59
C ALA A 796 -13.67 -14.08 0.60
N LEU A 797 -13.54 -15.41 0.66
CA LEU A 797 -12.24 -16.11 0.66
C LEU A 797 -11.68 -16.33 -0.76
N ALA A 798 -12.53 -16.26 -1.80
CA ALA A 798 -12.15 -16.54 -3.18
C ALA A 798 -10.98 -15.68 -3.73
N PRO A 799 -10.85 -14.38 -3.41
CA PRO A 799 -9.69 -13.60 -3.83
C PRO A 799 -8.38 -14.14 -3.24
N VAL A 800 -8.36 -14.47 -1.95
CA VAL A 800 -7.16 -15.01 -1.25
C VAL A 800 -6.76 -16.38 -1.81
N HIS A 801 -7.75 -17.18 -2.22
CA HIS A 801 -7.54 -18.41 -2.98
C HIS A 801 -6.83 -18.15 -4.32
N GLY A 802 -7.28 -17.13 -5.07
CA GLY A 802 -6.64 -16.68 -6.30
C GLY A 802 -5.18 -16.28 -6.09
N ASP A 803 -4.90 -15.45 -5.09
CA ASP A 803 -3.56 -14.98 -4.75
C ASP A 803 -2.61 -16.15 -4.47
N LEU A 804 -3.06 -17.14 -3.67
CA LEU A 804 -2.26 -18.33 -3.38
C LEU A 804 -2.00 -19.17 -4.63
N MET A 805 -3.01 -19.36 -5.50
CA MET A 805 -2.83 -20.11 -6.74
C MET A 805 -1.84 -19.43 -7.69
N GLU A 806 -1.90 -18.10 -7.79
CA GLU A 806 -0.98 -17.32 -8.61
C GLU A 806 0.46 -17.42 -8.07
N GLU A 807 0.66 -17.23 -6.77
CA GLU A 807 1.99 -17.35 -6.14
C GLU A 807 2.57 -18.78 -6.28
N LEU A 808 1.73 -19.81 -6.18
CA LEU A 808 2.14 -21.20 -6.46
C LEU A 808 2.53 -21.42 -7.92
N GLY A 809 1.77 -20.85 -8.87
CA GLY A 809 2.10 -20.87 -10.29
C GLY A 809 3.45 -20.22 -10.57
N GLN A 810 3.70 -19.04 -10.00
CA GLN A 810 4.97 -18.33 -10.11
C GLN A 810 6.14 -19.16 -9.54
N CYS A 811 5.93 -19.89 -8.45
CA CYS A 811 6.96 -20.79 -7.89
C CYS A 811 7.28 -21.95 -8.83
N LEU A 812 6.26 -22.56 -9.46
CA LEU A 812 6.47 -23.60 -10.47
C LEU A 812 7.23 -23.06 -11.68
N ASP A 813 6.94 -21.84 -12.13
CA ASP A 813 7.67 -21.21 -13.23
C ASP A 813 9.15 -20.95 -12.87
N MET A 814 9.43 -20.51 -11.65
CA MET A 814 10.81 -20.34 -11.15
C MET A 814 11.55 -21.67 -11.05
N LEU A 815 10.87 -22.71 -10.56
CA LEU A 815 11.42 -24.06 -10.48
C LEU A 815 11.71 -24.63 -11.86
N ALA A 816 10.80 -24.47 -12.82
CA ALA A 816 11.01 -24.92 -14.21
C ALA A 816 12.19 -24.21 -14.88
N LYS A 817 12.43 -22.93 -14.56
CA LYS A 817 13.61 -22.19 -15.06
C LYS A 817 14.91 -22.62 -14.38
N SER A 818 14.87 -22.86 -13.07
CA SER A 818 16.07 -23.18 -12.27
C SER A 818 16.46 -24.66 -12.39
N PHE A 819 15.47 -25.53 -12.59
CA PHE A 819 15.62 -26.99 -12.67
C PHE A 819 14.79 -27.55 -13.85
N PRO A 820 15.23 -27.35 -15.11
CA PRO A 820 14.44 -27.72 -16.30
C PRO A 820 14.08 -29.21 -16.40
N ASP A 821 14.95 -30.07 -15.89
CA ASP A 821 14.76 -31.53 -15.90
C ASP A 821 13.93 -32.05 -14.71
N CYS A 822 13.51 -31.15 -13.80
CA CYS A 822 12.75 -31.53 -12.62
C CYS A 822 11.28 -31.74 -12.95
N VAL A 823 10.81 -32.98 -12.81
CA VAL A 823 9.40 -33.34 -12.89
C VAL A 823 8.86 -33.65 -11.49
N PHE A 824 7.80 -32.93 -11.10
CA PHE A 824 7.09 -33.19 -9.86
C PHE A 824 6.00 -34.24 -10.07
N SER A 825 6.09 -35.34 -9.32
CA SER A 825 5.12 -36.43 -9.36
C SER A 825 3.83 -36.09 -8.61
N ARG A 826 3.90 -35.17 -7.63
CA ARG A 826 2.79 -34.84 -6.73
C ARG A 826 3.06 -33.57 -5.93
N MET A 827 1.98 -32.87 -5.60
CA MET A 827 1.93 -31.82 -4.60
C MET A 827 1.36 -32.36 -3.27
N LEU A 828 2.06 -32.13 -2.17
CA LEU A 828 1.66 -32.48 -0.81
C LEU A 828 1.37 -31.22 -0.01
N VAL A 829 0.12 -31.02 0.39
CA VAL A 829 -0.31 -29.82 1.13
C VAL A 829 -0.35 -30.15 2.61
N THR A 830 0.17 -29.29 3.47
CA THR A 830 0.17 -29.47 4.93
C THR A 830 0.05 -28.14 5.67
N GLY A 831 0.23 -28.16 7.00
CA GLY A 831 0.10 -26.98 7.85
C GLY A 831 -1.32 -26.76 8.35
N GLY A 832 -1.47 -25.84 9.30
CA GLY A 832 -2.77 -25.52 9.90
C GLY A 832 -3.78 -24.98 8.89
N GLY A 833 -3.32 -24.26 7.86
CA GLY A 833 -4.15 -23.71 6.80
C GLY A 833 -4.72 -24.78 5.86
N ALA A 834 -4.10 -25.96 5.73
CA ALA A 834 -4.63 -27.06 4.91
C ALA A 834 -6.00 -27.58 5.40
N ARG A 835 -6.37 -27.26 6.65
CA ARG A 835 -7.67 -27.57 7.27
C ARG A 835 -8.78 -26.61 6.87
N LEU A 836 -8.45 -25.50 6.19
CA LEU A 836 -9.44 -24.55 5.71
C LEU A 836 -10.36 -25.26 4.71
N HIS A 837 -11.65 -25.31 5.04
CA HIS A 837 -12.65 -25.93 4.19
C HIS A 837 -12.63 -25.31 2.78
N GLY A 838 -12.69 -26.16 1.75
CA GLY A 838 -12.62 -25.74 0.35
C GLY A 838 -11.20 -25.50 -0.20
N LEU A 839 -10.16 -25.32 0.62
CA LEU A 839 -8.80 -25.02 0.13
C LEU A 839 -8.19 -26.16 -0.69
N LEU A 840 -8.22 -27.39 -0.16
CA LEU A 840 -7.73 -28.56 -0.88
C LEU A 840 -8.56 -28.87 -2.13
N ARG A 841 -9.87 -28.59 -2.10
CA ARG A 841 -10.74 -28.69 -3.27
C ARG A 841 -10.25 -27.73 -4.34
N MET A 842 -10.09 -26.44 -4.00
CA MET A 842 -9.61 -25.40 -4.90
C MET A 842 -8.25 -25.75 -5.51
N LEU A 843 -7.29 -26.29 -4.74
CA LEU A 843 -5.99 -26.71 -5.30
C LEU A 843 -6.12 -27.88 -6.29
N ARG A 844 -7.14 -28.74 -6.13
CA ARG A 844 -7.40 -29.87 -7.04
C ARG A 844 -8.19 -29.46 -8.28
N THR A 845 -9.18 -28.57 -8.16
CA THR A 845 -10.19 -28.28 -9.20
C THR A 845 -10.01 -26.90 -9.84
N GLY A 846 -9.29 -25.99 -9.20
CA GLY A 846 -9.28 -24.57 -9.52
C GLY A 846 -10.57 -23.82 -9.14
N ARG A 847 -11.44 -24.43 -8.32
CA ARG A 847 -12.77 -23.90 -7.93
C ARG A 847 -13.16 -24.25 -6.49
#